data_AF-A0A1T5BKL5-F1
#
_entry.id   AF-A0A1T5BKL5-F1
#
_cell.length_a   1.000
_cell.length_b   1.000
_cell.length_c   1.000
_cell.angle_alpha   90.00
_cell.angle_beta   90.00
_cell.angle_gamma   90.00
#
_symmetry.space_group_name_H-M   'P 1'
#
loop_
_entity.id
_entity.type
_entity.pdbx_description
1 polymer ?
#
loop_
_entity_poly.entity_id
_entity_poly.type
_entity_poly.pdbx_seq_one_letter_code
_entity_poly.pdbx_strand_id
1 'polypeptide(L)'
;MAARNTEKISEEGRNIIIENKRGALFKLNFSENFQLASAERSSGAKCHFRFDDDDRPIGFELANQESVTLGYKDDLPTIVGVNGQNLEIFYNKDQQISRVIFPDQRGFKFEYDDNQKLIALTNRAGEVRRYSTSIEDGKLVHELVDPLGRVTQLKMDTYGGIENLIFPDGSTIDSRYDDEFDVEIIKLRNGKEKRVYSDGIHIERIEWQDGNYRSVDVNDSNQIEGIGNPSGEIAYKYSNDKLSSESFNDSEITYTYDDDLLQVVKYPSELAVTYEYSENEELSLVKVNSDTLRYDYDSLGNLDKIIYPNGLVEYQKNLSFSGIQESRITNANGDHITSQIYSYDFLGRLIRYNNYAEGVNQDLRLNYDHADRLTHADDVNSSYSENFSYDKKGNIVRSISDEIAYGDTDEIRSFNGISLPYDLAGNLLGYFDKSRGELNFTYGDDGTLATAQVGNEVWEYFYDGLGRRVGKSNRREQFRYSWSGEKLLSEEYKNHNETIIRDYVYAESNIPVAFVENGKTYWMHRDIRGAITNVSDSNGHLVWTASYTAFGEAVIIKSQIRQPWRLNGHYFDDETGLHYNVARYYSVTLRSYLSLDPKWLLFGATNYSYAANDPYNKIDTDGNLPEWVNTANIASIGAGIIAGAIAGGSAVAAGAAIASAIGISAPAIAIAAGSLAALAVVGALSGAVAGLVESIVKDKLEGKEVCWECAANAAKTGAALGLVLGPVGKVFVKATRILPNKWKLPIASLAKHSKYQFESLTSKAGLFLSKVQRIRRINAIRYYFKAAESSRKWGKNRIKNHVAGIDFSQKVEVVIIPKGTTLIQYQKLGDPIGNYFAIPGTPANKLGIDPTNKVIKVFVTTKDVEVLKSSTSSIKDVWSSPGKVVITEGGGTQFFIIDPINI
;
A
#
# COMPACT_ATOMS: atom_id res chain seq x y z
N MET A 1 0.24 15.08 11.81
CA MET A 1 0.61 14.27 12.98
C MET A 1 1.57 15.07 13.88
N ALA A 2 2.90 15.18 13.71
CA ALA A 2 3.68 16.11 14.56
C ALA A 2 3.32 17.63 14.45
N ALA A 3 2.45 18.02 13.50
CA ALA A 3 1.94 19.40 13.35
C ALA A 3 1.02 19.81 14.48
N ARG A 4 0.52 18.81 15.19
CA ARG A 4 -0.35 18.95 16.34
C ARG A 4 0.41 18.85 17.66
N ASN A 5 1.71 18.51 17.64
CA ASN A 5 2.48 18.23 18.86
C ASN A 5 3.72 19.11 19.03
N THR A 6 3.98 20.12 18.19
CA THR A 6 5.03 21.11 18.48
C THR A 6 4.46 22.19 19.38
N GLU A 7 5.06 22.38 20.55
CA GLU A 7 4.66 23.43 21.49
C GLU A 7 5.45 24.72 21.25
N LYS A 8 6.75 24.60 20.92
CA LYS A 8 7.64 25.74 20.76
C LYS A 8 8.73 25.47 19.73
N ILE A 9 9.04 26.50 18.93
CA ILE A 9 10.26 26.56 18.11
C ILE A 9 11.04 27.78 18.58
N SER A 10 12.35 27.62 18.78
CA SER A 10 13.23 28.72 19.15
C SER A 10 14.55 28.66 18.38
N GLU A 11 15.14 29.83 18.18
CA GLU A 11 16.43 29.98 17.52
C GLU A 11 17.51 30.31 18.55
N GLU A 12 18.64 29.61 18.47
CA GLU A 12 19.85 29.94 19.23
C GLU A 12 20.98 30.21 18.23
N GLY A 13 21.12 31.49 17.85
CA GLY A 13 22.05 31.92 16.80
C GLY A 13 21.63 31.40 15.43
N ARG A 14 22.29 30.34 14.95
CA ARG A 14 21.97 29.67 13.67
C ARG A 14 21.31 28.30 13.86
N ASN A 15 21.17 27.85 15.10
CA ASN A 15 20.61 26.55 15.43
C ASN A 15 19.10 26.68 15.71
N ILE A 16 18.36 25.61 15.43
CA ILE A 16 16.92 25.53 15.66
C ILE A 16 16.66 24.51 16.76
N ILE A 17 15.84 24.88 17.74
CA ILE A 17 15.36 23.99 18.78
C ILE A 17 13.85 23.84 18.64
N ILE A 18 13.40 22.60 18.49
CA ILE A 18 12.00 22.21 18.37
C ILE A 18 11.62 21.44 19.64
N GLU A 19 10.60 21.92 20.34
CA GLU A 19 10.06 21.28 21.54
C GLU A 19 8.66 20.74 21.24
N ASN A 20 8.44 19.47 21.57
CA ASN A 20 7.10 18.89 21.49
C ASN A 20 6.26 19.20 22.75
N LYS A 21 4.94 18.98 22.68
CA LYS A 21 3.99 19.15 23.78
C LYS A 21 4.27 18.32 25.04
N ARG A 22 5.20 17.37 24.96
CA ARG A 22 5.62 16.51 26.08
C ARG A 22 7.03 16.88 26.57
N GLY A 23 7.58 18.02 26.15
CA GLY A 23 8.88 18.54 26.59
C GLY A 23 10.10 17.92 25.89
N ALA A 24 9.93 17.00 24.94
CA ALA A 24 11.05 16.45 24.19
C ALA A 24 11.62 17.49 23.22
N LEU A 25 12.93 17.67 23.31
CA LEU A 25 13.70 18.59 22.48
C LEU A 25 14.32 17.89 21.27
N PHE A 26 14.33 18.60 20.14
CA PHE A 26 15.07 18.25 18.94
C PHE A 26 15.88 19.46 18.49
N LYS A 27 17.20 19.32 18.41
CA LYS A 27 18.10 20.41 18.02
C LYS A 27 18.66 20.16 16.64
N LEU A 28 18.58 21.16 15.77
CA LEU A 28 19.19 21.19 14.45
C LEU A 28 20.32 22.21 14.47
N ASN A 29 21.55 21.73 14.25
CA ASN A 29 22.74 22.57 14.26
C ASN A 29 23.19 22.82 12.83
N PHE A 30 23.42 24.09 12.49
CA PHE A 30 23.84 24.48 11.14
C PHE A 30 25.33 24.91 11.12
N SER A 31 25.97 24.85 9.95
CA SER A 31 27.33 25.37 9.71
C SER A 31 27.31 26.88 9.44
N GLU A 32 28.48 27.50 9.22
CA GLU A 32 28.57 28.92 8.83
C GLU A 32 27.90 29.20 7.48
N ASN A 33 27.90 28.21 6.60
CA ASN A 33 27.28 28.28 5.27
C ASN A 33 25.81 27.84 5.28
N PHE A 34 25.16 27.76 6.46
CA PHE A 34 23.77 27.34 6.63
C PHE A 34 23.44 25.91 6.14
N GLN A 35 24.44 25.03 6.01
CA GLN A 35 24.23 23.59 5.83
C GLN A 35 23.87 22.94 7.17
N LEU A 36 23.00 21.92 7.17
CA LEU A 36 22.63 21.19 8.39
C LEU A 36 23.80 20.32 8.87
N ALA A 37 24.59 20.76 9.85
CA ALA A 37 25.77 20.02 10.33
C ALA A 37 25.40 18.80 11.20
N SER A 38 24.40 18.94 12.07
CA SER A 38 23.93 17.82 12.88
C SER A 38 22.49 17.97 13.36
N ALA A 39 21.87 16.83 13.69
CA ALA A 39 20.60 16.77 14.40
C ALA A 39 20.79 16.00 15.71
N GLU A 40 20.18 16.49 16.79
CA GLU A 40 20.31 15.94 18.13
C GLU A 40 18.92 15.71 18.76
N ARG A 41 18.73 14.54 19.36
CA ARG A 41 17.53 14.18 20.13
C ARG A 41 17.66 14.62 21.60
N SER A 42 16.54 14.68 22.30
CA SER A 42 16.46 14.87 23.76
C SER A 42 17.33 13.90 24.56
N SER A 43 17.54 12.70 24.04
CA SER A 43 18.43 11.67 24.57
C SER A 43 19.93 12.00 24.45
N GLY A 44 20.29 13.09 23.75
CA GLY A 44 21.68 13.46 23.44
C GLY A 44 22.28 12.73 22.23
N ALA A 45 21.54 11.79 21.62
CA ALA A 45 22.01 11.10 20.43
C ALA A 45 22.08 12.05 19.23
N LYS A 46 23.20 12.01 18.52
CA LYS A 46 23.52 12.90 17.39
C LYS A 46 23.58 12.14 16.07
N CYS A 47 23.16 12.83 15.02
CA CYS A 47 23.36 12.46 13.63
C CYS A 47 24.15 13.60 12.96
N HIS A 48 25.27 13.28 12.34
CA HIS A 48 26.14 14.24 11.66
C HIS A 48 25.97 14.14 10.15
N PHE A 49 25.75 15.26 9.47
CA PHE A 49 25.62 15.28 8.01
C PHE A 49 26.86 15.88 7.36
N ARG A 50 27.11 15.48 6.12
CA ARG A 50 28.22 15.97 5.30
C ARG A 50 27.69 16.42 3.94
N PHE A 51 28.28 17.49 3.44
CA PHE A 51 27.95 18.09 2.15
C PHE A 51 29.22 18.31 1.33
N ASP A 52 29.08 18.40 0.01
CA ASP A 52 30.15 18.87 -0.87
C ASP A 52 30.12 20.40 -1.04
N ASP A 53 30.99 20.93 -1.90
CA ASP A 53 31.13 22.35 -2.18
C ASP A 53 29.93 22.93 -2.97
N ASP A 54 29.06 22.06 -3.53
CA ASP A 54 27.84 22.43 -4.26
C ASP A 54 26.58 22.33 -3.36
N ASP A 55 26.76 22.27 -2.03
CA ASP A 55 25.70 22.09 -1.03
C ASP A 55 24.88 20.79 -1.17
N ARG A 56 25.41 19.77 -1.87
CA ARG A 56 24.74 18.46 -2.01
C ARG A 56 25.11 17.55 -0.84
N PRO A 57 24.16 16.78 -0.29
CA PRO A 57 24.45 15.86 0.80
C PRO A 57 25.32 14.69 0.29
N ILE A 58 26.51 14.50 0.88
CA ILE A 58 27.41 13.37 0.56
C ILE A 58 27.37 12.25 1.60
N GLY A 59 26.57 12.41 2.65
CA GLY A 59 26.32 11.36 3.62
C GLY A 59 25.96 11.85 5.01
N PHE A 60 25.75 10.89 5.92
CA PHE A 60 25.61 11.14 7.34
C PHE A 60 26.10 9.97 8.17
N GLU A 61 26.27 10.20 9.47
CA GLU A 61 26.70 9.23 10.46
C GLU A 61 25.88 9.36 11.74
N LEU A 62 25.42 8.23 12.26
CA LEU A 62 24.66 8.12 13.50
C LEU A 62 25.59 7.93 14.70
N ALA A 63 25.07 8.18 15.91
CA ALA A 63 25.84 8.00 17.15
C ALA A 63 26.35 6.57 17.37
N ASN A 64 25.71 5.56 16.74
CA ASN A 64 26.17 4.17 16.76
C ASN A 64 27.14 3.83 15.61
N GLN A 65 27.69 4.84 14.92
CA GLN A 65 28.63 4.75 13.79
C GLN A 65 28.06 4.14 12.51
N GLU A 66 26.76 3.83 12.49
CA GLU A 66 26.11 3.50 11.24
C GLU A 66 26.06 4.74 10.34
N SER A 67 26.42 4.57 9.08
CA SER A 67 26.61 5.68 8.15
C SER A 67 26.10 5.38 6.76
N VAL A 68 25.72 6.45 6.07
CA VAL A 68 25.42 6.43 4.64
C VAL A 68 26.32 7.43 3.93
N THR A 69 26.74 7.06 2.73
CA THR A 69 27.57 7.87 1.84
C THR A 69 26.92 7.97 0.48
N LEU A 70 27.05 9.13 -0.15
CA LEU A 70 26.51 9.41 -1.47
C LEU A 70 27.64 9.91 -2.37
N GLY A 71 27.71 9.36 -3.57
CA GLY A 71 28.62 9.81 -4.62
C GLY A 71 27.82 10.27 -5.83
N TYR A 72 28.30 11.33 -6.47
CA TYR A 72 27.64 11.98 -7.59
C TYR A 72 28.54 12.03 -8.82
N LYS A 73 27.92 12.06 -9.99
CA LYS A 73 28.53 12.51 -11.23
C LYS A 73 27.59 13.54 -11.84
N ASP A 74 28.10 14.77 -12.01
CA ASP A 74 27.26 15.94 -12.26
C ASP A 74 26.20 16.03 -11.14
N ASP A 75 24.91 16.18 -11.46
CA ASP A 75 23.84 16.24 -10.46
C ASP A 75 23.16 14.88 -10.17
N LEU A 76 23.70 13.78 -10.72
CA LEU A 76 23.08 12.46 -10.60
C LEU A 76 23.83 11.59 -9.58
N PRO A 77 23.11 10.93 -8.64
CA PRO A 77 23.72 10.02 -7.68
C PRO A 77 24.19 8.74 -8.37
N THR A 78 25.48 8.44 -8.30
CA THR A 78 26.08 7.24 -8.91
C THR A 78 26.50 6.20 -7.90
N ILE A 79 26.66 6.56 -6.62
CA ILE A 79 27.05 5.64 -5.55
C ILE A 79 26.19 5.90 -4.33
N VAL A 80 25.73 4.81 -3.72
CA VAL A 80 25.10 4.83 -2.39
C VAL A 80 25.81 3.79 -1.53
N GLY A 81 26.53 4.24 -0.51
CA GLY A 81 27.24 3.36 0.42
C GLY A 81 26.55 3.30 1.78
N VAL A 82 26.36 2.12 2.35
CA VAL A 82 25.90 1.94 3.75
C VAL A 82 26.90 1.12 4.51
N ASN A 83 27.40 1.68 5.61
CA ASN A 83 28.42 1.04 6.45
C ASN A 83 29.60 0.51 5.59
N GLY A 84 29.97 1.25 4.54
CA GLY A 84 31.04 0.90 3.59
C GLY A 84 30.65 -0.05 2.44
N GLN A 85 29.41 -0.55 2.38
CA GLN A 85 28.91 -1.37 1.27
C GLN A 85 28.28 -0.50 0.20
N ASN A 86 28.84 -0.51 -1.01
CA ASN A 86 28.44 0.39 -2.08
C ASN A 86 27.53 -0.29 -3.11
N LEU A 87 26.45 0.41 -3.44
CA LEU A 87 25.66 0.17 -4.63
C LEU A 87 25.95 1.26 -5.66
N GLU A 88 26.08 0.87 -6.92
CA GLU A 88 26.41 1.73 -8.04
C GLU A 88 25.21 1.90 -8.98
N ILE A 89 25.01 3.12 -9.46
CA ILE A 89 23.89 3.50 -10.33
C ILE A 89 24.45 4.07 -11.62
N PHE A 90 23.98 3.52 -12.74
CA PHE A 90 24.41 3.90 -14.08
C PHE A 90 23.25 4.49 -14.85
N TYR A 91 23.50 5.58 -15.57
CA TYR A 91 22.51 6.28 -16.37
C TYR A 91 22.79 6.12 -17.87
N ASN A 92 21.73 6.10 -18.69
CA ASN A 92 21.86 6.21 -20.14
C ASN A 92 22.09 7.69 -20.54
N LYS A 93 22.22 7.94 -21.86
CA LYS A 93 22.40 9.28 -22.42
C LYS A 93 21.24 10.25 -22.12
N ASP A 94 20.06 9.70 -21.84
CA ASP A 94 18.82 10.44 -21.54
C ASP A 94 18.60 10.59 -20.01
N GLN A 95 19.64 10.33 -19.21
CA GLN A 95 19.63 10.42 -17.73
C GLN A 95 18.65 9.47 -17.04
N GLN A 96 18.25 8.38 -17.71
CA GLN A 96 17.44 7.31 -17.12
C GLN A 96 18.34 6.24 -16.52
N ILE A 97 17.92 5.63 -15.40
CA ILE A 97 18.65 4.52 -14.79
C ILE A 97 18.72 3.35 -15.77
N SER A 98 19.92 2.95 -16.15
CA SER A 98 20.18 1.82 -17.05
C SER A 98 20.60 0.56 -16.30
N ARG A 99 21.34 0.72 -15.20
CA ARG A 99 21.78 -0.37 -14.33
C ARG A 99 21.87 0.07 -12.88
N VAL A 100 21.64 -0.89 -11.98
CA VAL A 100 21.93 -0.77 -10.55
C VAL A 100 22.75 -1.99 -10.15
N ILE A 101 23.97 -1.80 -9.66
CA ILE A 101 24.90 -2.88 -9.28
C ILE A 101 25.11 -2.89 -7.77
N PHE A 102 24.94 -4.06 -7.16
CA PHE A 102 25.12 -4.30 -5.73
C PHE A 102 26.58 -4.69 -5.41
N PRO A 103 26.96 -4.74 -4.12
CA PRO A 103 28.33 -5.13 -3.74
C PRO A 103 28.80 -6.49 -4.28
N ASP A 104 27.90 -7.42 -4.58
CA ASP A 104 28.22 -8.70 -5.24
C ASP A 104 28.43 -8.63 -6.75
N GLN A 105 28.49 -7.42 -7.32
CA GLN A 105 28.67 -7.17 -8.75
C GLN A 105 27.51 -7.66 -9.63
N ARG A 106 26.38 -8.04 -9.02
CA ARG A 106 25.13 -8.34 -9.73
C ARG A 106 24.18 -7.17 -9.63
N GLY A 107 23.17 -7.14 -10.50
CA GLY A 107 22.31 -5.97 -10.55
C GLY A 107 21.06 -6.10 -11.37
N PHE A 108 20.31 -5.01 -11.39
CA PHE A 108 19.20 -4.81 -12.31
C PHE A 108 19.69 -4.13 -13.58
N LYS A 109 19.09 -4.51 -14.72
CA LYS A 109 19.27 -3.83 -16.01
C LYS A 109 17.92 -3.37 -16.53
N PHE A 110 17.88 -2.12 -16.99
CA PHE A 110 16.71 -1.45 -17.51
C PHE A 110 16.95 -1.10 -18.97
N GLU A 111 16.00 -1.41 -19.84
CA GLU A 111 16.09 -1.14 -21.27
C GLU A 111 14.87 -0.33 -21.71
N TYR A 112 15.13 0.69 -22.52
CA TYR A 112 14.12 1.65 -22.98
C TYR A 112 14.07 1.67 -24.51
N ASP A 113 12.91 1.99 -25.08
CA ASP A 113 12.77 2.30 -26.51
C ASP A 113 13.16 3.76 -26.82
N ASP A 114 13.13 4.11 -28.11
CA ASP A 114 13.43 5.47 -28.59
C ASP A 114 12.44 6.53 -28.08
N ASN A 115 11.28 6.11 -27.55
CA ASN A 115 10.28 6.99 -26.92
C ASN A 115 10.42 7.03 -25.40
N GLN A 116 11.56 6.59 -24.85
CA GLN A 116 11.87 6.58 -23.42
C GLN A 116 10.97 5.69 -22.56
N LYS A 117 10.24 4.74 -23.18
CA LYS A 117 9.41 3.76 -22.46
C LYS A 117 10.24 2.54 -22.08
N LEU A 118 10.05 2.04 -20.86
CA LEU A 118 10.69 0.79 -20.43
C LEU A 118 10.14 -0.39 -21.24
N ILE A 119 11.04 -1.17 -21.85
CA ILE A 119 10.72 -2.35 -22.66
C ILE A 119 11.29 -3.64 -22.08
N ALA A 120 12.29 -3.58 -21.21
CA ALA A 120 12.77 -4.74 -20.49
C ALA A 120 13.36 -4.42 -19.11
N LEU A 121 13.16 -5.36 -18.20
CA LEU A 121 13.79 -5.39 -16.89
C LEU A 121 14.45 -6.75 -16.68
N THR A 122 15.76 -6.75 -16.45
CA THR A 122 16.50 -7.95 -16.04
C THR A 122 16.82 -7.85 -14.55
N ASN A 123 16.48 -8.86 -13.77
CA ASN A 123 16.83 -8.91 -12.35
C ASN A 123 18.25 -9.45 -12.10
N ARG A 124 18.65 -9.50 -10.83
CA ARG A 124 19.97 -9.99 -10.38
C ARG A 124 20.25 -11.46 -10.72
N ALA A 125 19.21 -12.27 -10.96
CA ALA A 125 19.32 -13.65 -11.44
C ALA A 125 19.41 -13.78 -12.97
N GLY A 126 19.29 -12.68 -13.72
CA GLY A 126 19.24 -12.70 -15.18
C GLY A 126 17.87 -13.04 -15.76
N GLU A 127 16.83 -13.11 -14.93
CA GLU A 127 15.45 -13.32 -15.37
C GLU A 127 14.92 -12.01 -15.98
N VAL A 128 14.28 -12.09 -17.14
CA VAL A 128 13.90 -10.92 -17.93
C VAL A 128 12.39 -10.81 -18.06
N ARG A 129 11.83 -9.66 -17.70
CA ARG A 129 10.46 -9.26 -18.04
C ARG A 129 10.49 -8.29 -19.20
N ARG A 130 9.52 -8.39 -20.11
CA ARG A 130 9.39 -7.49 -21.27
C ARG A 130 8.05 -6.79 -21.27
N TYR A 131 8.07 -5.55 -21.72
CA TYR A 131 6.89 -4.70 -21.81
C TYR A 131 6.77 -4.23 -23.25
N SER A 132 5.56 -4.30 -23.80
CA SER A 132 5.25 -3.73 -25.11
C SER A 132 4.00 -2.86 -25.01
N THR A 133 3.92 -1.84 -25.86
CA THR A 133 2.70 -1.05 -26.02
C THR A 133 2.39 -0.91 -27.50
N SER A 134 1.20 -1.31 -27.93
CA SER A 134 0.74 -1.22 -29.31
C SER A 134 -0.64 -0.53 -29.39
N ILE A 135 -1.07 -0.20 -30.59
CA ILE A 135 -2.44 0.26 -30.87
C ILE A 135 -3.10 -0.77 -31.77
N GLU A 136 -4.18 -1.37 -31.30
CA GLU A 136 -4.99 -2.35 -32.04
C GLU A 136 -6.43 -1.87 -32.12
N ASP A 137 -6.97 -1.74 -33.33
CA ASP A 137 -8.31 -1.20 -33.57
C ASP A 137 -8.56 0.18 -32.92
N GLY A 138 -7.52 1.00 -32.82
CA GLY A 138 -7.58 2.31 -32.17
C GLY A 138 -7.58 2.28 -30.64
N LYS A 139 -7.36 1.11 -30.03
CA LYS A 139 -7.25 0.92 -28.57
C LYS A 139 -5.81 0.66 -28.17
N LEU A 140 -5.41 1.18 -27.00
CA LEU A 140 -4.08 0.95 -26.45
C LEU A 140 -4.02 -0.46 -25.87
N VAL A 141 -3.02 -1.23 -26.29
CA VAL A 141 -2.76 -2.58 -25.78
C VAL A 141 -1.40 -2.57 -25.10
N HIS A 142 -1.36 -3.07 -23.86
CA HIS A 142 -0.14 -3.31 -23.10
C HIS A 142 0.09 -4.82 -23.02
N GLU A 143 1.30 -5.28 -23.32
CA GLU A 143 1.67 -6.67 -23.07
C GLU A 143 2.81 -6.74 -22.05
N LEU A 144 2.68 -7.70 -21.14
CA LEU A 144 3.74 -8.11 -20.24
C LEU A 144 4.14 -9.55 -20.59
N VAL A 145 5.42 -9.73 -20.91
CA VAL A 145 6.04 -11.05 -21.07
C VAL A 145 6.87 -11.35 -19.84
N ASP A 146 6.55 -12.44 -19.15
CA ASP A 146 7.29 -12.87 -17.97
C ASP A 146 8.56 -13.67 -18.34
N PRO A 147 9.41 -14.05 -17.36
CA PRO A 147 10.65 -14.78 -17.63
C PRO A 147 10.48 -16.20 -18.18
N LEU A 148 9.27 -16.77 -18.15
CA LEU A 148 8.91 -18.04 -18.78
C LEU A 148 8.42 -17.85 -20.22
N GLY A 149 8.25 -16.60 -20.68
CA GLY A 149 7.74 -16.28 -22.01
C GLY A 149 6.21 -16.22 -22.08
N ARG A 150 5.53 -16.29 -20.93
CA ARG A 150 4.07 -16.20 -20.85
C ARG A 150 3.63 -14.75 -21.00
N VAL A 151 2.48 -14.53 -21.64
CA VAL A 151 1.99 -13.19 -21.99
C VAL A 151 0.73 -12.85 -21.21
N THR A 152 0.70 -11.68 -20.59
CA THR A 152 -0.52 -11.05 -20.07
C THR A 152 -0.79 -9.79 -20.90
N GLN A 153 -2.00 -9.64 -21.43
CA GLN A 153 -2.37 -8.50 -22.27
C GLN A 153 -3.46 -7.67 -21.59
N LEU A 154 -3.31 -6.34 -21.61
CA LEU A 154 -4.29 -5.38 -21.12
C LEU A 154 -4.71 -4.50 -22.30
N LYS A 155 -5.98 -4.60 -22.70
CA LYS A 155 -6.59 -3.75 -23.70
C LYS A 155 -7.38 -2.65 -23.01
N MET A 156 -7.00 -1.41 -23.28
CA MET A 156 -7.60 -0.23 -22.67
C MET A 156 -8.74 0.29 -23.54
N ASP A 157 -9.81 0.78 -22.90
CA ASP A 157 -10.85 1.52 -23.58
C ASP A 157 -10.38 2.94 -23.99
N THR A 158 -11.22 3.67 -24.70
CA THR A 158 -10.94 5.06 -25.10
C THR A 158 -10.89 6.07 -23.94
N TYR A 159 -11.14 5.62 -22.71
CA TYR A 159 -11.17 6.42 -21.47
C TYR A 159 -10.01 6.09 -20.53
N GLY A 160 -9.11 5.17 -20.93
CA GLY A 160 -7.97 4.71 -20.12
C GLY A 160 -8.35 3.73 -19.01
N GLY A 161 -9.56 3.17 -19.03
CA GLY A 161 -9.95 2.01 -18.23
C GLY A 161 -9.49 0.70 -18.90
N ILE A 162 -9.33 -0.36 -18.11
CA ILE A 162 -9.11 -1.71 -18.66
C ILE A 162 -10.44 -2.19 -19.20
N GLU A 163 -10.51 -2.51 -20.50
CA GLU A 163 -11.70 -3.09 -21.12
C GLU A 163 -11.62 -4.62 -21.15
N ASN A 164 -10.43 -5.14 -21.43
CA ASN A 164 -10.19 -6.57 -21.54
C ASN A 164 -8.78 -6.88 -21.05
N LEU A 165 -8.68 -7.96 -20.28
CA LEU A 165 -7.47 -8.45 -19.66
C LEU A 165 -7.35 -9.93 -19.96
N ILE A 166 -6.28 -10.32 -20.65
CA ILE A 166 -6.06 -11.69 -21.13
C ILE A 166 -4.88 -12.27 -20.34
N PHE A 167 -5.12 -13.40 -19.68
CA PHE A 167 -4.12 -14.15 -18.93
C PHE A 167 -3.29 -15.07 -19.83
N PRO A 168 -2.15 -15.58 -19.34
CA PRO A 168 -1.35 -16.56 -20.06
C PRO A 168 -2.08 -17.82 -20.53
N ASP A 169 -3.09 -18.27 -19.79
CA ASP A 169 -3.92 -19.44 -20.13
C ASP A 169 -5.03 -19.10 -21.16
N GLY A 170 -5.11 -17.84 -21.61
CA GLY A 170 -6.14 -17.34 -22.53
C GLY A 170 -7.46 -16.98 -21.87
N SER A 171 -7.63 -17.19 -20.56
CA SER A 171 -8.81 -16.73 -19.83
C SER A 171 -8.84 -15.20 -19.77
N THR A 172 -10.04 -14.62 -19.63
CA THR A 172 -10.22 -13.17 -19.69
C THR A 172 -10.94 -12.60 -18.47
N ILE A 173 -10.67 -11.32 -18.20
CA ILE A 173 -11.56 -10.44 -17.44
C ILE A 173 -11.98 -9.32 -18.38
N ASP A 174 -13.28 -9.08 -18.46
CA ASP A 174 -13.88 -8.08 -19.35
C ASP A 174 -14.63 -7.05 -18.53
N SER A 175 -14.31 -5.78 -18.73
CA SER A 175 -14.95 -4.66 -18.05
C SER A 175 -15.69 -3.79 -19.05
N ARG A 176 -16.91 -3.40 -18.68
CA ARG A 176 -17.73 -2.44 -19.44
C ARG A 176 -18.50 -1.55 -18.48
N TYR A 177 -19.04 -0.45 -19.01
CA TYR A 177 -20.01 0.36 -18.30
C TYR A 177 -21.42 0.05 -18.81
N ASP A 178 -22.42 0.33 -17.98
CA ASP A 178 -23.82 0.36 -18.42
C ASP A 178 -24.13 1.58 -19.30
N ASP A 179 -25.39 1.71 -19.72
CA ASP A 179 -25.85 2.75 -20.65
C ASP A 179 -25.74 4.16 -20.03
N GLU A 180 -25.83 4.25 -18.71
CA GLU A 180 -25.78 5.46 -17.89
C GLU A 180 -24.36 5.85 -17.43
N PHE A 181 -23.39 4.94 -17.53
CA PHE A 181 -21.98 5.08 -17.14
C PHE A 181 -21.74 5.30 -15.63
N ASP A 182 -22.67 4.89 -14.79
CA ASP A 182 -22.56 4.92 -13.32
C ASP A 182 -22.30 3.54 -12.71
N VAL A 183 -22.46 2.45 -13.48
CA VAL A 183 -22.12 1.09 -13.06
C VAL A 183 -21.04 0.49 -13.95
N GLU A 184 -19.93 0.04 -13.33
CA GLU A 184 -18.96 -0.82 -14.01
C GLU A 184 -19.36 -2.30 -13.85
N ILE A 185 -19.54 -2.99 -14.96
CA ILE A 185 -19.85 -4.42 -15.02
C ILE A 185 -18.59 -5.16 -15.43
N ILE A 186 -18.11 -6.02 -14.54
CA ILE A 186 -16.87 -6.79 -14.71
C ILE A 186 -17.21 -8.27 -14.78
N LYS A 187 -16.97 -8.88 -15.94
CA LYS A 187 -17.04 -10.33 -16.12
C LYS A 187 -15.70 -10.95 -15.73
N LEU A 188 -15.73 -11.81 -14.72
CA LEU A 188 -14.58 -12.48 -14.15
C LEU A 188 -14.18 -13.72 -14.99
N ARG A 189 -12.99 -14.28 -14.72
CA ARG A 189 -12.46 -15.47 -15.42
C ARG A 189 -13.38 -16.69 -15.36
N ASN A 190 -14.16 -16.81 -14.28
CA ASN A 190 -15.16 -17.87 -14.10
C ASN A 190 -16.47 -17.63 -14.86
N GLY A 191 -16.55 -16.56 -15.65
CA GLY A 191 -17.72 -16.17 -16.43
C GLY A 191 -18.80 -15.43 -15.64
N LYS A 192 -18.66 -15.31 -14.32
CA LYS A 192 -19.60 -14.58 -13.46
C LYS A 192 -19.36 -13.07 -13.53
N GLU A 193 -20.38 -12.29 -13.24
CA GLU A 193 -20.28 -10.82 -13.24
C GLU A 193 -20.27 -10.24 -11.82
N LYS A 194 -19.50 -9.16 -11.64
CA LYS A 194 -19.67 -8.24 -10.51
C LYS A 194 -19.97 -6.83 -11.01
N ARG A 195 -20.72 -6.07 -10.24
CA ARG A 195 -21.12 -4.69 -10.52
C ARG A 195 -20.50 -3.75 -9.50
N VAL A 196 -19.93 -2.65 -9.94
CA VAL A 196 -19.35 -1.60 -9.09
C VAL A 196 -20.12 -0.31 -9.31
N TYR A 197 -20.76 0.17 -8.26
CA TYR A 197 -21.55 1.40 -8.23
C TYR A 197 -20.72 2.53 -7.62
N SER A 198 -20.73 3.71 -8.23
CA SER A 198 -19.93 4.86 -7.79
C SER A 198 -20.64 6.19 -8.04
N ASP A 199 -20.51 7.13 -7.10
CA ASP A 199 -20.96 8.52 -7.27
C ASP A 199 -20.03 9.35 -8.19
N GLY A 200 -18.88 8.78 -8.58
CA GLY A 200 -17.80 9.38 -9.35
C GLY A 200 -16.56 9.76 -8.53
N ILE A 201 -16.64 9.75 -7.20
CA ILE A 201 -15.57 10.05 -6.24
C ILE A 201 -15.25 8.82 -5.38
N HIS A 202 -16.29 8.16 -4.87
CA HIS A 202 -16.25 6.99 -4.00
C HIS A 202 -16.94 5.80 -4.66
N ILE A 203 -16.58 4.61 -4.20
CA ILE A 203 -17.33 3.40 -4.52
C ILE A 203 -18.36 3.25 -3.43
N GLU A 204 -19.63 3.20 -3.84
CA GLU A 204 -20.76 3.07 -2.93
C GLU A 204 -21.09 1.61 -2.67
N ARG A 205 -20.96 0.77 -3.71
CA ARG A 205 -21.32 -0.65 -3.63
C ARG A 205 -20.57 -1.50 -4.64
N ILE A 206 -20.24 -2.72 -4.23
CA ILE A 206 -19.84 -3.82 -5.11
C ILE A 206 -20.81 -4.95 -4.90
N GLU A 207 -21.31 -5.55 -5.97
CA GLU A 207 -22.29 -6.63 -5.93
C GLU A 207 -21.85 -7.77 -6.84
N TRP A 208 -21.98 -9.00 -6.34
CA TRP A 208 -21.62 -10.22 -7.05
C TRP A 208 -22.86 -11.00 -7.47
N GLN A 209 -22.70 -11.90 -8.44
CA GLN A 209 -23.79 -12.65 -9.04
C GLN A 209 -24.52 -13.60 -8.06
N ASP A 210 -23.84 -14.07 -7.02
CA ASP A 210 -24.43 -14.84 -5.92
C ASP A 210 -25.30 -14.00 -4.95
N GLY A 211 -25.41 -12.69 -5.17
CA GLY A 211 -26.15 -11.75 -4.31
C GLY A 211 -25.33 -11.23 -3.13
N ASN A 212 -24.08 -11.67 -2.97
CA ASN A 212 -23.17 -11.07 -2.01
C ASN A 212 -22.85 -9.62 -2.43
N TYR A 213 -22.55 -8.77 -1.46
CA TYR A 213 -22.24 -7.37 -1.72
C TYR A 213 -21.32 -6.78 -0.66
N ARG A 214 -20.71 -5.66 -1.01
CA ARG A 214 -20.03 -4.74 -0.08
C ARG A 214 -20.56 -3.34 -0.33
N SER A 215 -21.08 -2.67 0.69
CA SER A 215 -21.44 -1.25 0.63
C SER A 215 -20.45 -0.41 1.44
N VAL A 216 -20.27 0.84 1.05
CA VAL A 216 -19.47 1.82 1.78
C VAL A 216 -20.28 3.09 1.95
N ASP A 217 -20.47 3.49 3.19
CA ASP A 217 -21.17 4.71 3.57
C ASP A 217 -20.16 5.74 4.07
N VAL A 218 -20.29 6.99 3.61
CA VAL A 218 -19.39 8.10 3.95
C VAL A 218 -20.19 9.30 4.45
N ASN A 219 -19.66 9.98 5.47
CA ASN A 219 -20.27 11.19 6.01
C ASN A 219 -19.93 12.45 5.18
N ASP A 220 -20.52 13.60 5.54
CA ASP A 220 -20.29 14.90 4.86
C ASP A 220 -18.82 15.37 4.85
N SER A 221 -17.98 14.79 5.72
CA SER A 221 -16.53 15.05 5.77
C SER A 221 -15.70 14.04 4.97
N ASN A 222 -16.36 13.20 4.16
CA ASN A 222 -15.79 12.06 3.42
C ASN A 222 -15.03 11.07 4.31
N GLN A 223 -15.51 10.84 5.53
CA GLN A 223 -15.01 9.75 6.39
C GLN A 223 -15.95 8.56 6.26
N ILE A 224 -15.39 7.35 6.20
CA ILE A 224 -16.17 6.10 6.15
C ILE A 224 -16.90 5.94 7.48
N GLU A 225 -18.22 5.86 7.46
CA GLU A 225 -19.07 5.62 8.64
C GLU A 225 -19.64 4.20 8.66
N GLY A 226 -19.76 3.54 7.51
CA GLY A 226 -20.32 2.20 7.38
C GLY A 226 -19.61 1.39 6.30
N ILE A 227 -19.39 0.09 6.57
CA ILE A 227 -19.05 -0.89 5.53
C ILE A 227 -19.90 -2.15 5.74
N GLY A 228 -20.83 -2.40 4.83
CA GLY A 228 -21.85 -3.46 4.96
C GLY A 228 -21.66 -4.64 4.02
N ASN A 229 -22.11 -5.82 4.43
CA ASN A 229 -22.29 -7.00 3.59
C ASN A 229 -23.49 -7.83 4.13
N PRO A 230 -23.84 -8.99 3.52
CA PRO A 230 -24.93 -9.83 4.03
C PRO A 230 -24.75 -10.36 5.47
N SER A 231 -23.52 -10.37 6.01
CA SER A 231 -23.24 -10.82 7.38
C SER A 231 -23.40 -9.70 8.43
N GLY A 232 -23.45 -8.43 8.01
CA GLY A 232 -23.63 -7.28 8.89
C GLY A 232 -22.93 -6.03 8.39
N GLU A 233 -22.94 -5.00 9.22
CA GLU A 233 -22.30 -3.71 8.93
C GLU A 233 -21.25 -3.39 9.99
N ILE A 234 -20.08 -2.94 9.52
CA ILE A 234 -19.08 -2.32 10.36
C ILE A 234 -19.42 -0.84 10.46
N ALA A 235 -19.76 -0.37 11.66
CA ALA A 235 -20.06 1.03 11.90
C ALA A 235 -18.87 1.73 12.58
N TYR A 236 -18.50 2.91 12.07
CA TYR A 236 -17.43 3.75 12.58
C TYR A 236 -18.00 5.06 13.14
N LYS A 237 -17.61 5.41 14.38
CA LYS A 237 -17.94 6.71 14.98
C LYS A 237 -16.68 7.53 15.15
N TYR A 238 -16.80 8.85 14.97
CA TYR A 238 -15.68 9.78 15.09
C TYR A 238 -15.95 10.86 16.14
N SER A 239 -14.90 11.26 16.84
CA SER A 239 -14.86 12.43 17.73
C SER A 239 -13.64 13.27 17.39
N ASN A 240 -13.82 14.55 17.07
CA ASN A 240 -12.75 15.46 16.64
C ASN A 240 -11.87 14.88 15.49
N ASP A 241 -12.52 14.36 14.44
CA ASP A 241 -11.89 13.69 13.28
C ASP A 241 -11.07 12.43 13.61
N LYS A 242 -11.25 11.84 14.80
CA LYS A 242 -10.58 10.60 15.21
C LYS A 242 -11.59 9.49 15.45
N LEU A 243 -11.23 8.28 15.06
CA LEU A 243 -12.08 7.11 15.25
C LEU A 243 -12.27 6.85 16.74
N SER A 244 -13.47 7.06 17.26
CA SER A 244 -13.82 6.84 18.68
C SER A 244 -14.40 5.45 18.93
N SER A 245 -15.01 4.82 17.93
CA SER A 245 -15.45 3.43 18.04
C SER A 245 -15.58 2.74 16.68
N GLU A 246 -15.40 1.42 16.68
CA GLU A 246 -15.71 0.50 15.59
C GLU A 246 -16.63 -0.60 16.15
N SER A 247 -17.70 -0.95 15.45
CA SER A 247 -18.62 -2.01 15.88
C SER A 247 -19.07 -2.89 14.72
N PHE A 248 -19.27 -4.18 14.99
CA PHE A 248 -19.87 -5.14 14.05
C PHE A 248 -20.85 -6.04 14.82
N ASN A 249 -22.12 -6.03 14.41
CA ASN A 249 -23.21 -6.70 15.12
C ASN A 249 -23.29 -6.32 16.61
N ASP A 250 -23.14 -7.27 17.53
CA ASP A 250 -23.20 -7.08 18.99
C ASP A 250 -21.83 -6.75 19.62
N SER A 251 -20.78 -6.60 18.81
CA SER A 251 -19.42 -6.31 19.24
C SER A 251 -19.07 -4.83 19.02
N GLU A 252 -18.64 -4.12 20.06
CA GLU A 252 -18.17 -2.73 20.00
C GLU A 252 -16.78 -2.60 20.61
N ILE A 253 -15.90 -1.87 19.92
CA ILE A 253 -14.57 -1.49 20.37
C ILE A 253 -14.52 0.03 20.45
N THR A 254 -14.01 0.57 21.56
CA THR A 254 -13.88 2.03 21.74
C THR A 254 -12.44 2.45 21.94
N TYR A 255 -12.13 3.64 21.45
CA TYR A 255 -10.79 4.21 21.43
C TYR A 255 -10.78 5.54 22.17
N THR A 256 -9.86 5.69 23.12
CA THR A 256 -9.58 6.98 23.76
C THR A 256 -8.18 7.43 23.38
N TYR A 257 -8.04 8.71 23.08
CA TYR A 257 -6.77 9.32 22.69
C TYR A 257 -6.42 10.46 23.62
N ASP A 258 -5.13 10.68 23.78
CA ASP A 258 -4.54 11.90 24.31
C ASP A 258 -3.80 12.58 23.17
N ASP A 259 -4.36 13.69 22.69
CA ASP A 259 -4.05 14.21 21.38
C ASP A 259 -4.11 13.09 20.32
N ASP A 260 -3.08 12.90 19.50
CA ASP A 260 -3.02 11.90 18.42
C ASP A 260 -2.54 10.50 18.90
N LEU A 261 -2.25 10.32 20.19
CA LEU A 261 -1.74 9.06 20.74
C LEU A 261 -2.88 8.23 21.33
N LEU A 262 -3.00 6.98 20.87
CA LEU A 262 -3.99 6.03 21.39
C LEU A 262 -3.66 5.71 22.85
N GLN A 263 -4.56 6.02 23.78
CA GLN A 263 -4.37 5.75 25.21
C GLN A 263 -5.11 4.51 25.67
N VAL A 264 -6.36 4.30 25.24
CA VAL A 264 -7.16 3.16 25.71
C VAL A 264 -7.88 2.53 24.54
N VAL A 265 -7.83 1.20 24.48
CA VAL A 265 -8.74 0.39 23.67
C VAL A 265 -9.58 -0.44 24.63
N LYS A 266 -10.90 -0.26 24.57
CA LYS A 266 -11.86 -1.10 25.32
C LYS A 266 -12.47 -2.13 24.38
N TYR A 267 -12.36 -3.39 24.77
CA TYR A 267 -12.73 -4.55 24.00
C TYR A 267 -14.20 -4.93 24.27
N PRO A 268 -14.81 -5.77 23.42
CA PRO A 268 -16.19 -6.24 23.63
C PRO A 268 -16.38 -7.03 24.93
N SER A 269 -15.31 -7.67 25.42
CA SER A 269 -15.28 -8.39 26.70
C SER A 269 -15.21 -7.47 27.93
N GLU A 270 -15.24 -6.15 27.74
CA GLU A 270 -14.98 -5.10 28.73
C GLU A 270 -13.50 -4.99 29.17
N LEU A 271 -12.58 -5.80 28.61
CA LEU A 271 -11.16 -5.63 28.82
C LEU A 271 -10.70 -4.25 28.32
N ALA A 272 -9.95 -3.52 29.16
CA ALA A 272 -9.34 -2.25 28.79
C ALA A 272 -7.82 -2.39 28.72
N VAL A 273 -7.24 -2.14 27.54
CA VAL A 273 -5.79 -2.07 27.35
C VAL A 273 -5.38 -0.61 27.29
N THR A 274 -4.47 -0.21 28.18
CA THR A 274 -3.97 1.17 28.28
C THR A 274 -2.55 1.27 27.76
N TYR A 275 -2.26 2.34 27.03
CA TYR A 275 -0.97 2.65 26.42
C TYR A 275 -0.44 3.98 26.96
N GLU A 276 0.81 3.98 27.42
CA GLU A 276 1.49 5.21 27.86
C GLU A 276 2.76 5.42 27.04
N TYR A 277 3.07 6.67 26.73
CA TYR A 277 4.17 7.04 25.86
C TYR A 277 5.17 7.92 26.60
N SER A 278 6.45 7.80 26.25
CA SER A 278 7.51 8.67 26.74
C SER A 278 7.34 10.11 26.23
N GLU A 279 8.17 11.03 26.71
CA GLU A 279 8.27 12.40 26.19
C GLU A 279 8.58 12.41 24.68
N ASN A 280 9.29 11.39 24.19
CA ASN A 280 9.60 11.17 22.79
C ASN A 280 8.44 10.54 22.00
N GLU A 281 7.24 10.38 22.57
CA GLU A 281 6.09 9.71 21.94
C GLU A 281 6.38 8.25 21.54
N GLU A 282 7.32 7.59 22.23
CA GLU A 282 7.63 6.17 22.05
C GLU A 282 6.77 5.37 23.04
N LEU A 283 6.16 4.27 22.61
CA LEU A 283 5.34 3.44 23.49
C LEU A 283 6.19 2.93 24.66
N SER A 284 5.85 3.34 25.88
CA SER A 284 6.62 3.03 27.09
C SER A 284 5.97 1.94 27.94
N LEU A 285 4.63 1.93 28.06
CA LEU A 285 3.90 0.95 28.85
C LEU A 285 2.66 0.45 28.10
N VAL A 286 2.39 -0.84 28.22
CA VAL A 286 1.11 -1.47 27.88
C VAL A 286 0.57 -2.10 29.17
N LYS A 287 -0.61 -1.65 29.60
CA LYS A 287 -1.25 -2.11 30.84
C LYS A 287 -2.50 -2.90 30.51
N VAL A 288 -2.64 -4.06 31.13
CA VAL A 288 -3.79 -4.96 30.99
C VAL A 288 -4.08 -5.56 32.35
N ASN A 289 -5.31 -5.43 32.85
CA ASN A 289 -5.65 -5.78 34.24
C ASN A 289 -4.68 -5.12 35.26
N SER A 290 -4.09 -5.91 36.17
CA SER A 290 -3.03 -5.46 37.09
C SER A 290 -1.62 -5.53 36.48
N ASP A 291 -1.48 -6.09 35.29
CA ASP A 291 -0.20 -6.36 34.66
C ASP A 291 0.30 -5.18 33.84
N THR A 292 1.60 -4.92 33.88
CA THR A 292 2.25 -3.84 33.13
C THR A 292 3.46 -4.40 32.37
N LEU A 293 3.39 -4.30 31.04
CA LEU A 293 4.50 -4.57 30.14
C LEU A 293 5.21 -3.25 29.84
N ARG A 294 6.54 -3.20 30.00
CA ARG A 294 7.34 -1.99 29.80
C ARG A 294 8.31 -2.14 28.63
N TYR A 295 8.44 -1.07 27.86
CA TYR A 295 9.36 -0.93 26.72
C TYR A 295 10.36 0.17 27.03
N ASP A 296 11.65 -0.18 27.00
CA ASP A 296 12.75 0.77 27.14
C ASP A 296 13.52 0.87 25.81
N TYR A 297 13.90 2.08 25.43
CA TYR A 297 14.61 2.37 24.18
C TYR A 297 16.01 2.89 24.47
N ASP A 298 16.93 2.65 23.54
CA ASP A 298 18.26 3.24 23.56
C ASP A 298 18.22 4.75 23.24
N SER A 299 19.37 5.41 23.31
CA SER A 299 19.47 6.84 23.00
C SER A 299 19.07 7.19 21.56
N LEU A 300 19.13 6.26 20.61
CA LEU A 300 18.71 6.46 19.22
C LEU A 300 17.20 6.20 19.03
N GLY A 301 16.50 5.68 20.02
CA GLY A 301 15.08 5.30 19.94
C GLY A 301 14.86 3.92 19.31
N ASN A 302 15.89 3.07 19.29
CA ASN A 302 15.73 1.65 19.00
C ASN A 302 15.26 0.93 20.28
N LEU A 303 14.42 -0.09 20.15
CA LEU A 303 14.00 -0.88 21.31
C LEU A 303 15.23 -1.57 21.93
N ASP A 304 15.45 -1.40 23.22
CA ASP A 304 16.58 -1.99 23.96
C ASP A 304 16.08 -3.14 24.85
N LYS A 305 14.95 -2.95 25.54
CA LYS A 305 14.41 -3.95 26.46
C LYS A 305 12.89 -3.98 26.50
N ILE A 306 12.35 -5.17 26.74
CA ILE A 306 10.97 -5.41 27.14
C ILE A 306 10.97 -6.07 28.52
N ILE A 307 10.29 -5.47 29.48
CA ILE A 307 10.19 -5.97 30.86
C ILE A 307 8.77 -6.49 31.06
N TYR A 308 8.65 -7.80 31.28
CA TYR A 308 7.39 -8.48 31.50
C TYR A 308 7.01 -8.48 32.99
N PRO A 309 5.70 -8.42 33.32
CA PRO A 309 5.24 -8.37 34.71
C PRO A 309 5.46 -9.68 35.48
N ASN A 310 5.73 -10.78 34.76
CA ASN A 310 6.08 -12.08 35.34
C ASN A 310 7.58 -12.23 35.69
N GLY A 311 8.35 -11.14 35.64
CA GLY A 311 9.77 -11.12 35.98
C GLY A 311 10.72 -11.54 34.85
N LEU A 312 10.19 -11.85 33.66
CA LEU A 312 11.03 -12.03 32.47
C LEU A 312 11.47 -10.68 31.91
N VAL A 313 12.67 -10.64 31.32
CA VAL A 313 13.19 -9.48 30.60
C VAL A 313 13.72 -9.94 29.25
N GLU A 314 13.24 -9.34 28.16
CA GLU A 314 13.81 -9.49 26.83
C GLU A 314 14.77 -8.33 26.55
N TYR A 315 16.03 -8.65 26.32
CA TYR A 315 17.05 -7.72 25.87
C TYR A 315 17.17 -7.82 24.36
N GLN A 316 17.18 -6.68 23.67
CA GLN A 316 17.38 -6.62 22.23
C GLN A 316 18.57 -5.73 21.88
N LYS A 317 19.44 -6.24 21.01
CA LYS A 317 20.49 -5.43 20.39
C LYS A 317 20.05 -5.06 18.98
N ASN A 318 19.57 -3.84 18.80
CA ASN A 318 19.10 -3.34 17.51
C ASN A 318 20.13 -2.39 16.88
N LEU A 319 20.36 -2.55 15.58
CA LEU A 319 21.04 -1.57 14.74
C LEU A 319 20.00 -0.83 13.89
N SER A 320 20.22 0.45 13.64
CA SER A 320 19.29 1.34 12.93
C SER A 320 19.16 1.02 11.44
N PHE A 321 20.19 0.47 10.78
CA PHE A 321 20.10 -0.04 9.39
C PHE A 321 20.13 -1.56 9.32
N SER A 322 20.86 -2.22 10.21
CA SER A 322 21.02 -3.68 10.22
C SER A 322 19.94 -4.45 10.97
N GLY A 323 19.12 -3.75 11.76
CA GLY A 323 18.03 -4.31 12.52
C GLY A 323 18.48 -5.14 13.72
N ILE A 324 17.61 -6.03 14.22
CA ILE A 324 17.92 -6.85 15.41
C ILE A 324 19.12 -7.78 15.14
N GLN A 325 20.11 -7.74 16.02
CA GLN A 325 21.29 -8.60 16.00
C GLN A 325 21.18 -9.71 17.05
N GLU A 326 20.49 -9.42 18.15
CA GLU A 326 20.30 -10.35 19.25
C GLU A 326 18.95 -10.07 19.94
N SER A 327 18.23 -11.13 20.30
CA SER A 327 17.14 -11.11 21.28
C SER A 327 17.40 -12.17 22.34
N ARG A 328 17.27 -11.81 23.62
CA ARG A 328 17.55 -12.73 24.73
C ARG A 328 16.55 -12.53 25.84
N ILE A 329 15.88 -13.61 26.25
CA ILE A 329 14.94 -13.59 27.37
C ILE A 329 15.62 -14.20 28.60
N THR A 330 15.62 -13.47 29.70
CA THR A 330 16.12 -13.93 31.00
C THR A 330 15.02 -13.94 32.05
N ASN A 331 15.13 -14.84 33.02
CA ASN A 331 14.30 -14.79 34.23
C ASN A 331 14.85 -13.79 35.28
N ALA A 332 14.16 -13.67 36.41
CA ALA A 332 14.56 -12.79 37.51
C ALA A 332 15.91 -13.17 38.17
N ASN A 333 16.36 -14.42 38.04
CA ASN A 333 17.67 -14.87 38.52
C ASN A 333 18.80 -14.56 37.52
N GLY A 334 18.47 -14.09 36.32
CA GLY A 334 19.41 -13.87 35.22
C GLY A 334 19.69 -15.11 34.37
N ASP A 335 18.97 -16.22 34.59
CA ASP A 335 19.12 -17.42 33.76
C ASP A 335 18.53 -17.19 32.37
N HIS A 336 19.21 -17.71 31.35
CA HIS A 336 18.76 -17.65 29.97
C HIS A 336 17.58 -18.61 29.74
N ILE A 337 16.42 -18.05 29.39
CA ILE A 337 15.26 -18.82 28.93
C ILE A 337 15.38 -19.06 27.41
N THR A 338 15.63 -18.00 26.66
CA THR A 338 15.94 -18.06 25.22
C THR A 338 17.08 -17.12 24.86
N SER A 339 17.81 -17.44 23.78
CA SER A 339 18.79 -16.55 23.18
C SER A 339 18.80 -16.75 21.66
N GLN A 340 18.60 -15.67 20.92
CA GLN A 340 18.53 -15.65 19.46
C GLN A 340 19.58 -14.68 18.94
N ILE A 341 20.47 -15.17 18.07
CA ILE A 341 21.54 -14.37 17.45
C ILE A 341 21.36 -14.44 15.94
N TYR A 342 21.41 -13.26 15.31
CA TYR A 342 21.15 -13.06 13.90
C TYR A 342 22.42 -12.58 13.19
N SER A 343 22.66 -13.06 11.99
CA SER A 343 23.73 -12.55 11.13
C SER A 343 23.22 -12.35 9.72
N TYR A 344 23.62 -11.23 9.11
CA TYR A 344 23.12 -10.79 7.81
C TYR A 344 24.26 -10.70 6.80
N ASP A 345 23.92 -10.87 5.52
CA ASP A 345 24.82 -10.50 4.43
C ASP A 345 24.75 -8.98 4.14
N PHE A 346 25.56 -8.54 3.18
CA PHE A 346 25.63 -7.13 2.77
C PHE A 346 24.32 -6.59 2.15
N LEU A 347 23.38 -7.47 1.76
CA LEU A 347 22.12 -7.08 1.10
C LEU A 347 20.99 -6.80 2.09
N GLY A 348 21.14 -7.22 3.34
CA GLY A 348 19.97 -7.32 4.19
C GLY A 348 19.72 -8.69 4.74
N ARG A 349 20.11 -9.74 4.04
CA ARG A 349 19.45 -11.04 4.18
C ARG A 349 20.05 -11.82 5.35
N LEU A 350 19.19 -12.38 6.18
CA LEU A 350 19.56 -13.25 7.29
C LEU A 350 20.23 -14.50 6.72
N ILE A 351 21.52 -14.69 7.00
CA ILE A 351 22.30 -15.86 6.55
C ILE A 351 22.55 -16.86 7.68
N ARG A 352 22.34 -16.46 8.93
CA ARG A 352 22.48 -17.33 10.09
C ARG A 352 21.51 -16.94 11.20
N TYR A 353 20.87 -17.94 11.78
CA TYR A 353 19.97 -17.83 12.92
C TYR A 353 20.37 -18.87 13.97
N ASN A 354 20.97 -18.41 15.06
CA ASN A 354 21.28 -19.26 16.20
C ASN A 354 20.21 -19.06 17.27
N ASN A 355 19.52 -20.14 17.65
CA ASN A 355 18.44 -20.13 18.62
C ASN A 355 18.69 -21.14 19.72
N TYR A 356 18.84 -20.64 20.94
CA TYR A 356 18.89 -21.42 22.15
C TYR A 356 17.57 -21.31 22.91
N ALA A 357 16.96 -22.44 23.26
CA ALA A 357 15.77 -22.50 24.10
C ALA A 357 15.78 -23.79 24.94
N GLU A 358 15.60 -23.67 26.27
CA GLU A 358 15.54 -24.81 27.21
C GLU A 358 16.65 -25.89 27.00
N GLY A 359 17.88 -25.48 26.66
CA GLY A 359 19.02 -26.40 26.46
C GLY A 359 19.18 -26.95 25.05
N VAL A 360 18.25 -26.66 24.13
CA VAL A 360 18.36 -26.98 22.71
C VAL A 360 19.00 -25.81 21.97
N ASN A 361 20.02 -26.09 21.16
CA ASN A 361 20.71 -25.10 20.34
C ASN A 361 20.54 -25.43 18.85
N GLN A 362 19.75 -24.63 18.15
CA GLN A 362 19.60 -24.68 16.70
C GLN A 362 20.55 -23.65 16.08
N ASP A 363 21.34 -24.05 15.07
CA ASP A 363 22.22 -23.15 14.33
C ASP A 363 21.90 -23.24 12.85
N LEU A 364 20.92 -22.46 12.42
CA LEU A 364 20.39 -22.49 11.06
C LEU A 364 21.22 -21.61 10.13
N ARG A 365 21.72 -22.18 9.04
CA ARG A 365 22.35 -21.48 7.92
C ARG A 365 21.39 -21.34 6.76
N LEU A 366 21.27 -20.13 6.25
CA LEU A 366 20.34 -19.76 5.18
C LEU A 366 21.11 -19.37 3.93
N ASN A 367 20.76 -19.98 2.79
CA ASN A 367 21.34 -19.65 1.50
C ASN A 367 20.27 -19.15 0.54
N TYR A 368 20.62 -18.21 -0.32
CA TYR A 368 19.70 -17.59 -1.28
C TYR A 368 20.25 -17.65 -2.69
N ASP A 369 19.36 -17.71 -3.67
CA ASP A 369 19.75 -17.48 -5.06
C ASP A 369 19.92 -15.98 -5.36
N HIS A 370 20.19 -15.67 -6.62
CA HIS A 370 20.40 -14.30 -7.08
C HIS A 370 19.10 -13.52 -7.30
N ALA A 371 17.92 -14.13 -7.12
CA ALA A 371 16.62 -13.47 -7.10
C ALA A 371 16.12 -13.24 -5.67
N ASP A 372 16.99 -13.42 -4.66
CA ASP A 372 16.67 -13.27 -3.24
C ASP A 372 15.56 -14.23 -2.79
N ARG A 373 15.64 -15.49 -3.24
CA ARG A 373 14.77 -16.61 -2.85
C ARG A 373 15.55 -17.64 -2.04
N LEU A 374 14.94 -18.20 -0.99
CA LEU A 374 15.59 -19.13 -0.07
C LEU A 374 15.89 -20.48 -0.75
N THR A 375 17.15 -20.86 -0.93
CA THR A 375 17.51 -22.16 -1.53
C THR A 375 17.77 -23.24 -0.50
N HIS A 376 18.30 -22.89 0.67
CA HIS A 376 18.62 -23.85 1.74
C HIS A 376 18.37 -23.25 3.12
N ALA A 377 17.88 -24.09 4.03
CA ALA A 377 17.85 -23.84 5.47
C ALA A 377 18.37 -25.08 6.21
N ASP A 378 19.62 -25.03 6.65
CA ASP A 378 20.34 -26.19 7.20
C ASP A 378 20.71 -25.94 8.67
N ASP A 379 20.34 -26.86 9.56
CA ASP A 379 20.76 -26.78 10.96
C ASP A 379 22.10 -27.50 11.14
N VAL A 380 23.14 -26.76 11.52
CA VAL A 380 24.51 -27.27 11.67
C VAL A 380 24.62 -28.26 12.84
N ASN A 381 23.70 -28.18 13.82
CA ASN A 381 23.73 -29.02 15.01
C ASN A 381 22.88 -30.30 14.86
N SER A 382 22.20 -30.50 13.73
CA SER A 382 21.37 -31.68 13.49
C SER A 382 21.42 -32.12 12.03
N SER A 383 20.61 -33.13 11.66
CA SER A 383 20.43 -33.56 10.27
C SER A 383 19.32 -32.79 9.55
N TYR A 384 18.75 -31.77 10.19
CA TYR A 384 17.66 -30.99 9.62
C TYR A 384 18.17 -30.13 8.46
N SER A 385 17.50 -30.25 7.32
CA SER A 385 17.82 -29.52 6.09
C SER A 385 16.55 -29.37 5.26
N GLU A 386 16.31 -28.15 4.79
CA GLU A 386 15.32 -27.86 3.75
C GLU A 386 16.04 -27.34 2.51
N ASN A 387 15.69 -27.86 1.33
CA ASN A 387 16.20 -27.37 0.06
C ASN A 387 15.07 -27.02 -0.91
N PHE A 388 15.27 -25.96 -1.68
CA PHE A 388 14.26 -25.44 -2.61
C PHE A 388 14.87 -25.16 -3.97
N SER A 389 14.08 -25.35 -5.02
CA SER A 389 14.44 -24.97 -6.39
C SER A 389 13.27 -24.26 -7.05
N TYR A 390 13.61 -23.33 -7.94
CA TYR A 390 12.64 -22.41 -8.53
C TYR A 390 12.65 -22.47 -10.05
N ASP A 391 11.51 -22.23 -10.67
CA ASP A 391 11.47 -21.84 -12.09
C ASP A 391 11.91 -20.37 -12.28
N LYS A 392 11.93 -19.89 -13.53
CA LYS A 392 12.34 -18.51 -13.84
C LYS A 392 11.33 -17.45 -13.39
N LYS A 393 10.09 -17.82 -13.08
CA LYS A 393 9.09 -16.90 -12.51
C LYS A 393 9.21 -16.81 -10.98
N GLY A 394 9.85 -17.81 -10.37
CA GLY A 394 10.01 -17.95 -8.93
C GLY A 394 9.04 -18.92 -8.29
N ASN A 395 8.38 -19.80 -9.04
CA ASN A 395 7.54 -20.84 -8.46
C ASN A 395 8.43 -21.97 -7.90
N ILE A 396 8.08 -22.54 -6.74
CA ILE A 396 8.86 -23.62 -6.09
C ILE A 396 8.61 -24.94 -6.84
N VAL A 397 9.49 -25.34 -7.74
CA VAL A 397 9.35 -26.59 -8.51
C VAL A 397 9.81 -27.84 -7.74
N ARG A 398 10.65 -27.64 -6.72
CA ARG A 398 11.07 -28.68 -5.79
C ARG A 398 11.21 -28.12 -4.39
N SER A 399 10.68 -28.86 -3.41
CA SER A 399 10.79 -28.53 -1.99
C SER A 399 11.11 -29.80 -1.21
N ILE A 400 12.33 -29.93 -0.70
CA ILE A 400 12.80 -31.15 -0.03
C ILE A 400 12.72 -32.34 -1.04
N SER A 401 11.82 -33.28 -0.80
CA SER A 401 11.52 -34.39 -1.69
C SER A 401 10.30 -34.14 -2.57
N ASP A 402 9.55 -33.06 -2.33
CA ASP A 402 8.30 -32.78 -3.02
C ASP A 402 8.57 -32.21 -4.42
N GLU A 403 7.92 -32.79 -5.44
CA GLU A 403 7.91 -32.29 -6.81
C GLU A 403 6.61 -31.53 -7.09
N ILE A 404 6.73 -30.32 -7.64
CA ILE A 404 5.58 -29.42 -7.82
C ILE A 404 5.56 -28.91 -9.26
N ALA A 405 4.41 -29.02 -9.92
CA ALA A 405 4.19 -28.50 -11.26
C ALA A 405 3.12 -27.41 -11.26
N TYR A 406 3.34 -26.38 -12.07
CA TYR A 406 2.51 -25.18 -12.12
C TYR A 406 1.78 -25.05 -13.46
N GLY A 407 0.62 -24.38 -13.43
CA GLY A 407 -0.09 -23.94 -14.62
C GLY A 407 0.38 -22.58 -15.16
N ASP A 408 -0.24 -22.13 -16.24
CA ASP A 408 0.11 -20.88 -16.91
C ASP A 408 -0.21 -19.64 -16.06
N THR A 409 -1.07 -19.75 -15.04
CA THR A 409 -1.40 -18.69 -14.09
C THR A 409 -0.79 -18.88 -12.70
N ASP A 410 0.32 -19.62 -12.60
CA ASP A 410 1.11 -19.85 -11.37
C ASP A 410 0.38 -20.66 -10.27
N GLU A 411 -0.75 -21.30 -10.57
CA GLU A 411 -1.41 -22.24 -9.67
C GLU A 411 -0.72 -23.61 -9.67
N ILE A 412 -0.68 -24.30 -8.53
CA ILE A 412 -0.08 -25.64 -8.43
C ILE A 412 -1.02 -26.64 -9.11
N ARG A 413 -0.65 -27.18 -10.27
CA ARG A 413 -1.44 -28.20 -10.98
C ARG A 413 -1.13 -29.62 -10.55
N SER A 414 0.08 -29.87 -10.07
CA SER A 414 0.42 -31.17 -9.47
C SER A 414 1.37 -31.04 -8.29
N PHE A 415 1.14 -31.87 -7.28
CA PHE A 415 1.99 -32.03 -6.10
C PHE A 415 2.31 -33.52 -5.93
N ASN A 416 3.58 -33.90 -6.05
CA ASN A 416 4.04 -35.30 -6.03
C ASN A 416 3.31 -36.22 -7.02
N GLY A 417 3.04 -35.72 -8.23
CA GLY A 417 2.33 -36.46 -9.28
C GLY A 417 0.81 -36.55 -9.10
N ILE A 418 0.27 -36.01 -8.01
CA ILE A 418 -1.18 -35.92 -7.78
C ILE A 418 -1.69 -34.60 -8.36
N SER A 419 -2.75 -34.64 -9.17
CA SER A 419 -3.36 -33.44 -9.75
C SER A 419 -4.15 -32.67 -8.71
N LEU A 420 -4.05 -31.35 -8.71
CA LEU A 420 -4.84 -30.47 -7.85
C LEU A 420 -5.91 -29.70 -8.64
N PRO A 421 -7.19 -29.76 -8.23
CA PRO A 421 -8.29 -29.07 -8.91
C PRO A 421 -8.37 -27.60 -8.51
N TYR A 422 -8.47 -26.70 -9.49
CA TYR A 422 -8.74 -25.28 -9.30
C TYR A 422 -9.99 -24.88 -10.08
N ASP A 423 -10.77 -23.93 -9.54
CA ASP A 423 -11.79 -23.26 -10.32
C ASP A 423 -11.17 -22.27 -11.35
N LEU A 424 -12.01 -21.71 -12.21
CA LEU A 424 -11.58 -20.73 -13.22
C LEU A 424 -11.18 -19.36 -12.62
N ALA A 425 -11.55 -19.06 -11.38
CA ALA A 425 -11.10 -17.86 -10.69
C ALA A 425 -9.69 -18.04 -10.09
N GLY A 426 -9.17 -19.27 -10.07
CA GLY A 426 -7.86 -19.61 -9.54
C GLY A 426 -7.88 -20.00 -8.07
N ASN A 427 -9.01 -20.51 -7.55
CA ASN A 427 -9.13 -21.02 -6.19
C ASN A 427 -8.97 -22.55 -6.15
N LEU A 428 -8.14 -23.06 -5.24
CA LEU A 428 -7.96 -24.50 -5.03
C LEU A 428 -9.23 -25.12 -4.45
N LEU A 429 -9.77 -26.15 -5.10
CA LEU A 429 -11.01 -26.82 -4.71
C LEU A 429 -10.82 -27.95 -3.70
N GLY A 430 -9.60 -28.43 -3.51
CA GLY A 430 -9.30 -29.47 -2.53
C GLY A 430 -7.93 -30.10 -2.72
N TYR A 431 -7.44 -30.78 -1.68
CA TYR A 431 -6.24 -31.61 -1.74
C TYR A 431 -6.23 -32.64 -0.60
N PHE A 432 -5.36 -33.63 -0.71
CA PHE A 432 -5.14 -34.60 0.37
C PHE A 432 -4.06 -34.10 1.33
N ASP A 433 -4.44 -33.87 2.59
CA ASP A 433 -3.51 -33.57 3.67
C ASP A 433 -3.15 -34.86 4.44
N LYS A 434 -1.86 -35.10 4.68
CA LYS A 434 -1.40 -36.35 5.32
C LYS A 434 -1.95 -36.55 6.74
N SER A 435 -2.21 -35.46 7.46
CA SER A 435 -2.67 -35.50 8.85
C SER A 435 -4.19 -35.46 8.97
N ARG A 436 -4.89 -34.89 7.98
CA ARG A 436 -6.34 -34.63 8.04
C ARG A 436 -7.16 -35.42 7.02
N GLY A 437 -6.51 -36.04 6.05
CA GLY A 437 -7.18 -36.72 4.95
C GLY A 437 -7.62 -35.76 3.85
N GLU A 438 -8.73 -36.07 3.21
CA GLU A 438 -9.25 -35.28 2.09
C GLU A 438 -9.91 -33.98 2.57
N LEU A 439 -9.45 -32.87 1.98
CA LEU A 439 -10.00 -31.53 2.18
C LEU A 439 -10.69 -31.08 0.90
N ASN A 440 -11.92 -30.59 1.01
CA ASN A 440 -12.66 -29.99 -0.10
C ASN A 440 -13.13 -28.58 0.27
N PHE A 441 -13.01 -27.64 -0.65
CA PHE A 441 -13.25 -26.21 -0.44
C PHE A 441 -14.31 -25.66 -1.38
N THR A 442 -15.12 -24.74 -0.87
CA THR A 442 -16.02 -23.92 -1.70
C THR A 442 -15.80 -22.44 -1.41
N TYR A 443 -16.03 -21.59 -2.41
CA TYR A 443 -15.78 -20.15 -2.34
C TYR A 443 -17.02 -19.37 -2.75
N GLY A 444 -17.20 -18.20 -2.13
CA GLY A 444 -18.16 -17.20 -2.61
C GLY A 444 -17.67 -16.51 -3.88
N ASP A 445 -18.54 -15.78 -4.57
CA ASP A 445 -18.16 -15.06 -5.80
C ASP A 445 -17.21 -13.90 -5.54
N ASP A 446 -17.13 -13.43 -4.29
CA ASP A 446 -16.16 -12.45 -3.81
C ASP A 446 -14.77 -13.06 -3.50
N GLY A 447 -14.60 -14.36 -3.72
CA GLY A 447 -13.33 -15.09 -3.56
C GLY A 447 -13.01 -15.53 -2.13
N THR A 448 -13.91 -15.27 -1.18
CA THR A 448 -13.75 -15.74 0.21
C THR A 448 -14.02 -17.23 0.33
N LEU A 449 -13.28 -17.94 1.19
CA LEU A 449 -13.51 -19.37 1.47
C LEU A 449 -14.83 -19.49 2.23
N ALA A 450 -15.86 -20.10 1.63
CA ALA A 450 -17.19 -20.23 2.21
C ALA A 450 -17.29 -21.49 3.09
N THR A 451 -16.82 -22.64 2.59
CA THR A 451 -16.80 -23.89 3.36
C THR A 451 -15.52 -24.69 3.19
N ALA A 452 -15.16 -25.44 4.22
CA ALA A 452 -14.17 -26.51 4.17
C ALA A 452 -14.78 -27.81 4.70
N GLN A 453 -14.77 -28.86 3.87
CA GLN A 453 -15.11 -30.21 4.28
C GLN A 453 -13.84 -30.95 4.68
N VAL A 454 -13.81 -31.46 5.91
CA VAL A 454 -12.72 -32.24 6.49
C VAL A 454 -13.28 -33.61 6.87
N GLY A 455 -13.05 -34.62 6.02
CA GLY A 455 -13.72 -35.90 6.14
C GLY A 455 -15.25 -35.76 6.11
N ASN A 456 -15.91 -36.06 7.23
CA ASN A 456 -17.37 -35.98 7.38
C ASN A 456 -17.87 -34.67 7.99
N GLU A 457 -16.97 -33.77 8.40
CA GLU A 457 -17.34 -32.48 9.01
C GLU A 457 -17.28 -31.37 7.97
N VAL A 458 -18.25 -30.47 8.01
CA VAL A 458 -18.31 -29.28 7.16
C VAL A 458 -18.22 -28.06 8.08
N TRP A 459 -17.23 -27.22 7.81
CA TRP A 459 -17.01 -25.95 8.46
C TRP A 459 -17.43 -24.82 7.53
N GLU A 460 -18.17 -23.86 8.07
CA GLU A 460 -18.62 -22.64 7.40
C GLU A 460 -17.84 -21.44 7.96
N TYR A 461 -17.49 -20.49 7.09
CA TYR A 461 -16.73 -19.30 7.44
C TYR A 461 -17.50 -18.03 7.07
N PHE A 462 -17.43 -17.02 7.94
CA PHE A 462 -18.18 -15.76 7.80
C PHE A 462 -17.25 -14.57 7.83
N TYR A 463 -17.54 -13.55 7.01
CA TYR A 463 -16.68 -12.39 6.83
C TYR A 463 -17.48 -11.10 6.95
N ASP A 464 -16.85 -10.01 7.38
CA ASP A 464 -17.44 -8.67 7.36
C ASP A 464 -17.25 -7.96 6.00
N GLY A 465 -17.73 -6.73 5.88
CA GLY A 465 -17.61 -5.93 4.66
C GLY A 465 -16.17 -5.57 4.27
N LEU A 466 -15.19 -5.71 5.16
CA LEU A 466 -13.76 -5.59 4.85
C LEU A 466 -13.14 -6.92 4.36
N GLY A 467 -13.88 -8.02 4.45
CA GLY A 467 -13.40 -9.37 4.15
C GLY A 467 -12.60 -10.00 5.29
N ARG A 468 -12.67 -9.46 6.51
CA ARG A 468 -12.06 -10.07 7.70
C ARG A 468 -12.98 -11.18 8.20
N ARG A 469 -12.42 -12.32 8.60
CA ARG A 469 -13.20 -13.45 9.11
C ARG A 469 -13.76 -13.09 10.49
N VAL A 470 -15.09 -12.96 10.60
CA VAL A 470 -15.82 -12.65 11.83
C VAL A 470 -16.39 -13.90 12.53
N GLY A 471 -16.35 -15.06 11.87
CA GLY A 471 -16.68 -16.31 12.53
C GLY A 471 -16.36 -17.56 11.72
N LYS A 472 -16.41 -18.71 12.40
CA LYS A 472 -16.46 -20.03 11.78
C LYS A 472 -17.27 -20.99 12.62
N SER A 473 -17.90 -21.98 12.02
CA SER A 473 -18.68 -22.97 12.78
C SER A 473 -18.86 -24.28 12.04
N ASN A 474 -19.14 -25.33 12.81
CA ASN A 474 -19.73 -26.57 12.33
C ASN A 474 -20.97 -26.92 13.18
N ARG A 475 -21.47 -28.17 13.10
CA ARG A 475 -22.63 -28.60 13.90
C ARG A 475 -22.42 -28.66 15.42
N ARG A 476 -21.18 -28.56 15.91
CA ARG A 476 -20.80 -28.76 17.32
C ARG A 476 -20.16 -27.54 17.96
N GLU A 477 -19.45 -26.74 17.17
CA GLU A 477 -18.55 -25.67 17.61
C GLU A 477 -18.78 -24.39 16.81
N GLN A 478 -18.64 -23.25 17.49
CA GLN A 478 -18.74 -21.93 16.90
C GLN A 478 -17.61 -21.05 17.42
N PHE A 479 -17.04 -20.24 16.53
CA PHE A 479 -16.12 -19.16 16.84
C PHE A 479 -16.70 -17.83 16.36
N ARG A 480 -16.59 -16.78 17.17
CA ARG A 480 -16.84 -15.39 16.80
C ARG A 480 -15.56 -14.57 17.00
N TYR A 481 -15.27 -13.68 16.06
CA TYR A 481 -14.04 -12.89 16.05
C TYR A 481 -14.36 -11.40 16.01
N SER A 482 -13.69 -10.62 16.87
CA SER A 482 -13.81 -9.16 16.92
C SER A 482 -12.49 -8.51 16.52
N TRP A 483 -12.57 -7.51 15.63
CA TRP A 483 -11.41 -6.90 14.97
C TRP A 483 -11.31 -5.40 15.26
N SER A 484 -10.09 -4.90 15.38
CA SER A 484 -9.77 -3.47 15.35
C SER A 484 -8.82 -3.21 14.18
N GLY A 485 -9.32 -2.58 13.12
CA GLY A 485 -8.59 -2.55 11.85
C GLY A 485 -8.20 -3.96 11.40
N GLU A 486 -6.90 -4.26 11.28
CA GLU A 486 -6.38 -5.58 10.90
C GLU A 486 -6.00 -6.48 12.09
N LYS A 487 -6.21 -6.02 13.33
CA LYS A 487 -5.84 -6.75 14.55
C LYS A 487 -7.02 -7.56 15.06
N LEU A 488 -6.87 -8.88 15.16
CA LEU A 488 -7.84 -9.75 15.81
C LEU A 488 -7.78 -9.51 17.32
N LEU A 489 -8.74 -8.77 17.88
CA LEU A 489 -8.73 -8.39 19.30
C LEU A 489 -9.31 -9.46 20.20
N SER A 490 -10.35 -10.17 19.76
CA SER A 490 -11.04 -11.15 20.60
C SER A 490 -11.51 -12.34 19.78
N GLU A 491 -11.38 -13.53 20.35
CA GLU A 491 -12.04 -14.75 19.88
C GLU A 491 -12.95 -15.31 20.99
N GLU A 492 -14.20 -15.59 20.64
CA GLU A 492 -15.14 -16.33 21.47
C GLU A 492 -15.36 -17.71 20.86
N TYR A 493 -14.95 -18.76 21.57
CA TYR A 493 -15.26 -20.15 21.24
C TYR A 493 -16.46 -20.63 22.05
N LYS A 494 -17.35 -21.37 21.41
CA LYS A 494 -18.51 -21.97 22.05
C LYS A 494 -18.76 -23.39 21.54
N ASN A 495 -18.99 -24.31 22.47
CA ASN A 495 -19.53 -25.64 22.19
C ASN A 495 -20.72 -25.92 23.15
N HIS A 496 -21.17 -27.17 23.24
CA HIS A 496 -22.29 -27.55 24.11
C HIS A 496 -21.97 -27.46 25.62
N ASN A 497 -20.69 -27.47 26.00
CA ASN A 497 -20.21 -27.60 27.37
C ASN A 497 -19.63 -26.29 27.92
N GLU A 498 -19.03 -25.46 27.06
CA GLU A 498 -18.27 -24.29 27.49
C GLU A 498 -18.35 -23.12 26.50
N THR A 499 -18.03 -21.93 27.02
CA THR A 499 -17.76 -20.72 26.25
C THR A 499 -16.45 -20.15 26.76
N ILE A 500 -15.49 -19.95 25.86
CA ILE A 500 -14.16 -19.42 26.18
C ILE A 500 -14.01 -18.10 25.42
N ILE A 501 -13.69 -17.04 26.14
CA ILE A 501 -13.32 -15.75 25.55
C ILE A 501 -11.81 -15.57 25.74
N ARG A 502 -11.15 -15.22 24.65
CA ARG A 502 -9.73 -14.89 24.64
C ARG A 502 -9.53 -13.55 23.97
N ASP A 503 -8.92 -12.63 24.71
CA ASP A 503 -8.59 -11.29 24.24
C ASP A 503 -7.09 -11.17 23.99
N TYR A 504 -6.73 -10.72 22.79
CA TYR A 504 -5.35 -10.52 22.37
C TYR A 504 -4.89 -9.09 22.66
N VAL A 505 -3.78 -8.94 23.38
CA VAL A 505 -3.18 -7.65 23.72
C VAL A 505 -2.10 -7.34 22.70
N TYR A 506 -2.14 -6.15 22.12
CA TYR A 506 -1.18 -5.69 21.13
C TYR A 506 -0.31 -4.55 21.67
N ALA A 507 0.83 -4.35 21.04
CA ALA A 507 1.67 -3.16 21.19
C ALA A 507 1.72 -2.41 19.83
N GLU A 508 2.88 -1.90 19.43
CA GLU A 508 3.04 -1.18 18.16
C GLU A 508 2.87 -2.08 16.91
N SER A 509 3.01 -3.42 17.04
CA SER A 509 2.93 -4.36 15.91
C SER A 509 1.53 -4.95 15.68
N ASN A 510 1.34 -5.62 14.54
CA ASN A 510 0.16 -6.43 14.23
C ASN A 510 0.24 -7.87 14.79
N ILE A 511 1.24 -8.15 15.64
CA ILE A 511 1.39 -9.43 16.35
C ILE A 511 1.01 -9.19 17.83
N PRO A 512 0.18 -10.05 18.42
CA PRO A 512 -0.14 -9.92 19.84
C PRO A 512 1.07 -10.21 20.72
N VAL A 513 1.21 -9.43 21.78
CA VAL A 513 2.27 -9.57 22.80
C VAL A 513 1.80 -10.38 24.00
N ALA A 514 0.48 -10.48 24.19
CA ALA A 514 -0.13 -11.33 25.20
C ALA A 514 -1.55 -11.74 24.79
N PHE A 515 -2.14 -12.66 25.53
CA PHE A 515 -3.57 -12.87 25.53
C PHE A 515 -4.10 -13.06 26.96
N VAL A 516 -5.36 -12.68 27.16
CA VAL A 516 -6.10 -12.86 28.41
C VAL A 516 -7.18 -13.91 28.17
N GLU A 517 -7.21 -14.94 29.01
CA GLU A 517 -8.21 -16.00 28.97
C GLU A 517 -8.53 -16.43 30.42
N ASN A 518 -9.81 -16.50 30.78
CA ASN A 518 -10.25 -16.87 32.14
C ASN A 518 -9.57 -16.03 33.25
N GLY A 519 -9.36 -14.73 33.00
CA GLY A 519 -8.72 -13.80 33.93
C GLY A 519 -7.20 -13.98 34.11
N LYS A 520 -6.57 -14.87 33.33
CA LYS A 520 -5.12 -15.08 33.33
C LYS A 520 -4.48 -14.45 32.09
N THR A 521 -3.34 -13.79 32.29
CA THR A 521 -2.52 -13.23 31.20
C THR A 521 -1.40 -14.19 30.82
N TYR A 522 -1.23 -14.42 29.53
CA TYR A 522 -0.14 -15.21 28.97
C TYR A 522 0.68 -14.35 28.01
N TRP A 523 2.00 -14.36 28.15
CA TRP A 523 2.92 -13.51 27.38
C TRP A 523 3.51 -14.26 26.21
N MET A 524 3.38 -13.69 25.02
CA MET A 524 3.86 -14.30 23.78
C MET A 524 5.26 -13.79 23.44
N HIS A 525 6.16 -14.71 23.08
CA HIS A 525 7.53 -14.42 22.71
C HIS A 525 7.79 -14.90 21.28
N ARG A 526 8.48 -14.08 20.48
CA ARG A 526 8.55 -14.23 19.02
C ARG A 526 9.99 -14.28 18.51
N ASP A 527 10.16 -14.89 17.34
CA ASP A 527 11.41 -14.78 16.58
C ASP A 527 11.41 -13.54 15.65
N ILE A 528 12.49 -13.40 14.88
CA ILE A 528 12.69 -12.39 13.83
C ILE A 528 11.58 -12.30 12.78
N ARG A 529 10.96 -13.43 12.41
CA ARG A 529 9.84 -13.49 11.45
C ARG A 529 8.53 -13.03 12.08
N GLY A 530 8.53 -12.87 13.40
CA GLY A 530 7.34 -12.65 14.19
C GLY A 530 6.58 -13.93 14.52
N ALA A 531 7.19 -15.09 14.33
CA ALA A 531 6.58 -16.35 14.72
C ALA A 531 6.59 -16.50 16.24
N ILE A 532 5.45 -16.84 16.85
CA ILE A 532 5.40 -17.09 18.29
C ILE A 532 6.15 -18.38 18.57
N THR A 533 7.30 -18.30 19.23
CA THR A 533 8.13 -19.49 19.55
C THR A 533 7.87 -19.99 20.95
N ASN A 534 7.46 -19.11 21.87
CA ASN A 534 7.23 -19.46 23.27
C ASN A 534 6.07 -18.64 23.84
N VAL A 535 5.39 -19.20 24.83
CA VAL A 535 4.40 -18.48 25.66
C VAL A 535 4.69 -18.75 27.12
N SER A 536 4.79 -17.69 27.94
CA SER A 536 4.94 -17.79 29.39
C SER A 536 3.65 -17.47 30.14
N ASP A 537 3.47 -18.10 31.30
CA ASP A 537 2.39 -17.79 32.25
C ASP A 537 2.73 -16.59 33.14
N SER A 538 1.84 -16.27 34.09
CA SER A 538 2.01 -15.19 35.06
C SER A 538 3.19 -15.36 36.02
N ASN A 539 3.76 -16.57 36.12
CA ASN A 539 4.91 -16.89 36.97
C ASN A 539 6.23 -16.97 36.17
N GLY A 540 6.18 -16.73 34.85
CA GLY A 540 7.35 -16.80 33.98
C GLY A 540 7.67 -18.21 33.48
N HIS A 541 6.82 -19.21 33.74
CA HIS A 541 7.02 -20.56 33.22
C HIS A 541 6.57 -20.64 31.76
N LEU A 542 7.38 -21.27 30.90
CA LEU A 542 6.98 -21.58 29.53
C LEU A 542 5.92 -22.66 29.53
N VAL A 543 4.72 -22.34 29.05
CA VAL A 543 3.54 -23.23 28.96
C VAL A 543 3.25 -23.71 27.54
N TRP A 544 3.83 -23.04 26.54
CA TRP A 544 3.79 -23.48 25.15
C TRP A 544 5.10 -23.12 24.46
N THR A 545 5.63 -24.03 23.63
CA THR A 545 6.87 -23.81 22.88
C THR A 545 6.81 -24.53 21.53
N ALA A 546 7.34 -23.92 20.49
CA ALA A 546 7.41 -24.48 19.15
C ALA A 546 8.68 -24.06 18.40
N SER A 547 9.08 -24.90 17.46
CA SER A 547 10.02 -24.54 16.38
C SER A 547 9.28 -24.53 15.05
N TYR A 548 9.84 -23.87 14.04
CA TYR A 548 9.18 -23.67 12.75
C TYR A 548 10.12 -24.00 11.60
N THR A 549 9.58 -24.66 10.58
CA THR A 549 10.24 -24.73 9.27
C THR A 549 10.30 -23.35 8.62
N ALA A 550 11.07 -23.21 7.53
CA ALA A 550 11.18 -21.95 6.79
C ALA A 550 9.81 -21.42 6.39
N PHE A 551 8.94 -22.29 5.87
CA PHE A 551 7.62 -21.93 5.34
C PHE A 551 6.47 -22.08 6.35
N GLY A 552 6.79 -22.15 7.64
CA GLY A 552 5.84 -21.91 8.73
C GLY A 552 5.15 -23.15 9.31
N GLU A 553 5.57 -24.36 8.95
CA GLU A 553 5.10 -25.57 9.64
C GLU A 553 5.64 -25.57 11.07
N ALA A 554 4.75 -25.68 12.06
CA ALA A 554 5.10 -25.61 13.48
C ALA A 554 5.30 -27.02 14.06
N VAL A 555 6.47 -27.26 14.64
CA VAL A 555 6.76 -28.43 15.47
C VAL A 555 6.57 -28.04 16.92
N ILE A 556 5.45 -28.46 17.50
CA ILE A 556 5.08 -28.14 18.88
C ILE A 556 5.86 -29.04 19.85
N ILE A 557 6.61 -28.41 20.75
CA ILE A 557 7.46 -29.10 21.75
C ILE A 557 6.74 -29.14 23.11
N LYS A 558 6.04 -28.05 23.47
CA LYS A 558 5.23 -27.94 24.69
C LYS A 558 3.85 -27.37 24.35
N SER A 559 2.79 -27.98 24.89
CA SER A 559 1.40 -27.66 24.53
C SER A 559 0.43 -27.70 25.71
N GLN A 560 0.69 -26.94 26.78
CA GLN A 560 -0.22 -26.89 27.94
C GLN A 560 -1.42 -25.96 27.73
N ILE A 561 -1.35 -25.10 26.71
CA ILE A 561 -2.40 -24.15 26.30
C ILE A 561 -2.59 -24.21 24.78
N ARG A 562 -3.75 -23.77 24.28
CA ARG A 562 -3.98 -23.57 22.83
C ARG A 562 -3.37 -22.24 22.37
N GLN A 563 -2.50 -22.28 21.36
CA GLN A 563 -1.88 -21.11 20.74
C GLN A 563 -1.99 -21.22 19.20
N PRO A 564 -2.89 -20.44 18.55
CA PRO A 564 -3.12 -20.52 17.10
C PRO A 564 -2.19 -19.65 16.25
N TRP A 565 -1.47 -18.68 16.81
CA TRP A 565 -0.60 -17.81 16.01
C TRP A 565 0.61 -18.58 15.46
N ARG A 566 0.97 -18.31 14.21
CA ARG A 566 2.11 -18.94 13.50
C ARG A 566 3.07 -17.85 13.06
N LEU A 567 3.52 -17.84 11.80
CA LEU A 567 4.24 -16.71 11.22
C LEU A 567 3.38 -15.43 11.32
N ASN A 568 4.01 -14.26 11.20
CA ASN A 568 3.29 -12.98 11.31
C ASN A 568 2.10 -12.92 10.32
N GLY A 569 0.92 -12.56 10.83
CA GLY A 569 -0.35 -12.56 10.10
C GLY A 569 -1.12 -13.90 10.13
N HIS A 570 -0.45 -15.02 10.40
CA HIS A 570 -1.07 -16.35 10.31
C HIS A 570 -1.81 -16.76 11.58
N TYR A 571 -3.10 -17.05 11.42
CA TYR A 571 -3.94 -17.74 12.39
C TYR A 571 -4.17 -19.20 11.97
N PHE A 572 -3.75 -20.16 12.78
CA PHE A 572 -3.91 -21.59 12.51
C PHE A 572 -5.33 -22.08 12.79
N ASP A 573 -5.94 -22.69 11.77
CA ASP A 573 -7.21 -23.41 11.88
C ASP A 573 -6.96 -24.88 12.19
N ASP A 574 -7.33 -25.31 13.39
CA ASP A 574 -7.12 -26.68 13.86
C ASP A 574 -7.76 -27.72 12.91
N GLU A 575 -8.96 -27.40 12.42
CA GLU A 575 -9.78 -28.28 11.59
C GLU A 575 -9.18 -28.57 10.21
N THR A 576 -8.61 -27.55 9.54
CA THR A 576 -8.08 -27.69 8.17
C THR A 576 -6.55 -27.78 8.14
N GLY A 577 -5.87 -27.29 9.17
CA GLY A 577 -4.42 -27.12 9.18
C GLY A 577 -3.94 -25.93 8.35
N LEU A 578 -4.87 -25.15 7.79
CA LEU A 578 -4.55 -23.95 7.03
C LEU A 578 -4.23 -22.79 7.97
N HIS A 579 -3.48 -21.84 7.44
CA HIS A 579 -3.23 -20.57 8.09
C HIS A 579 -4.11 -19.51 7.43
N TYR A 580 -5.09 -18.99 8.15
CA TYR A 580 -5.84 -17.81 7.75
C TYR A 580 -4.91 -16.59 7.84
N ASN A 581 -4.77 -15.85 6.74
CA ASN A 581 -3.96 -14.64 6.65
C ASN A 581 -4.80 -13.51 6.02
N VAL A 582 -5.88 -13.12 6.69
CA VAL A 582 -6.82 -12.04 6.30
C VAL A 582 -7.42 -12.18 4.89
N ALA A 583 -6.67 -11.85 3.84
CA ALA A 583 -7.13 -11.91 2.46
C ALA A 583 -7.15 -13.33 1.86
N ARG A 584 -6.33 -14.26 2.39
CA ARG A 584 -6.18 -15.62 1.83
C ARG A 584 -5.93 -16.67 2.89
N TYR A 585 -6.10 -17.93 2.50
CA TYR A 585 -5.70 -19.11 3.27
C TYR A 585 -4.42 -19.69 2.71
N TYR A 586 -3.46 -19.98 3.59
CA TYR A 586 -2.16 -20.53 3.26
C TYR A 586 -2.04 -22.00 3.71
N SER A 587 -1.57 -22.85 2.81
CA SER A 587 -1.25 -24.25 3.12
C SER A 587 0.25 -24.41 3.34
N VAL A 588 0.65 -24.84 4.54
CA VAL A 588 2.04 -25.21 4.83
C VAL A 588 2.49 -26.45 4.03
N THR A 589 1.56 -27.37 3.76
CA THR A 589 1.80 -28.60 2.98
C THR A 589 2.21 -28.25 1.55
N LEU A 590 1.48 -27.32 0.93
CA LEU A 590 1.74 -26.87 -0.45
C LEU A 590 2.74 -25.71 -0.53
N ARG A 591 3.05 -25.06 0.61
CA ARG A 591 3.85 -23.82 0.71
C ARG A 591 3.32 -22.70 -0.18
N SER A 592 1.99 -22.62 -0.26
CA SER A 592 1.27 -21.78 -1.22
C SER A 592 -0.06 -21.32 -0.64
N TYR A 593 -0.49 -20.12 -1.04
CA TYR A 593 -1.87 -19.70 -0.87
C TYR A 593 -2.82 -20.55 -1.71
N LEU A 594 -4.06 -20.70 -1.24
CA LEU A 594 -5.09 -21.48 -1.93
C LEU A 594 -5.74 -20.73 -3.10
N SER A 595 -5.71 -19.40 -3.06
CA SER A 595 -6.32 -18.53 -4.06
C SER A 595 -5.32 -17.54 -4.65
N LEU A 596 -5.63 -17.07 -5.86
CA LEU A 596 -4.87 -16.02 -6.52
C LEU A 596 -4.85 -14.77 -5.64
N ASP A 597 -3.69 -14.11 -5.57
CA ASP A 597 -3.55 -12.86 -4.83
C ASP A 597 -4.59 -11.81 -5.24
N PRO A 598 -5.41 -11.25 -4.34
CA PRO A 598 -6.43 -10.26 -4.72
C PRO A 598 -5.87 -9.00 -5.38
N LYS A 599 -4.59 -8.69 -5.16
CA LYS A 599 -3.90 -7.54 -5.75
C LYS A 599 -3.03 -7.91 -6.95
N TRP A 600 -3.08 -9.13 -7.48
CA TRP A 600 -2.25 -9.60 -8.61
C TRP A 600 -2.13 -8.61 -9.79
N LEU A 601 -3.22 -7.91 -10.12
CA LEU A 601 -3.25 -6.89 -11.19
C LEU A 601 -2.31 -5.71 -10.91
N LEU A 602 -2.11 -5.34 -9.64
CA LEU A 602 -1.16 -4.30 -9.22
C LEU A 602 0.28 -4.66 -9.55
N PHE A 603 0.58 -5.93 -9.76
CA PHE A 603 1.93 -6.47 -9.99
C PHE A 603 2.07 -7.00 -11.42
N GLY A 604 0.99 -6.91 -12.22
CA GLY A 604 0.93 -7.41 -13.58
C GLY A 604 1.10 -8.93 -13.69
N ALA A 605 1.13 -9.67 -12.59
CA ALA A 605 1.48 -11.07 -12.59
C ALA A 605 0.68 -11.83 -11.54
N THR A 606 0.30 -13.05 -11.90
CA THR A 606 -0.30 -14.01 -10.99
C THR A 606 0.70 -14.40 -9.89
N ASN A 607 0.19 -14.68 -8.69
CA ASN A 607 1.01 -15.15 -7.58
C ASN A 607 0.22 -15.91 -6.50
N TYR A 608 0.83 -16.99 -6.03
CA TYR A 608 0.38 -17.81 -4.91
C TYR A 608 1.46 -17.99 -3.82
N SER A 609 2.69 -17.50 -4.03
CA SER A 609 3.81 -17.69 -3.12
C SER A 609 3.62 -16.93 -1.81
N TYR A 610 4.04 -17.51 -0.69
CA TYR A 610 4.25 -16.76 0.56
C TYR A 610 5.56 -15.98 0.53
N ALA A 611 5.53 -14.70 0.93
CA ALA A 611 6.72 -13.87 1.16
C ALA A 611 7.74 -13.87 0.00
N ALA A 612 7.27 -13.98 -1.26
CA ALA A 612 8.11 -14.13 -2.46
C ALA A 612 9.24 -15.19 -2.30
N ASN A 613 8.94 -16.27 -1.57
CA ASN A 613 9.84 -17.35 -1.21
C ASN A 613 11.07 -16.96 -0.38
N ASP A 614 10.97 -15.88 0.39
CA ASP A 614 11.96 -15.50 1.39
C ASP A 614 11.29 -15.24 2.75
N PRO A 615 10.87 -16.31 3.45
CA PRO A 615 10.10 -16.20 4.69
C PRO A 615 10.92 -15.71 5.90
N TYR A 616 12.24 -15.55 5.78
CA TYR A 616 13.11 -15.06 6.86
C TYR A 616 13.33 -13.56 6.81
N ASN A 617 13.35 -12.97 5.60
CA ASN A 617 13.58 -11.53 5.43
C ASN A 617 12.32 -10.77 5.03
N LYS A 618 11.26 -11.47 4.63
CA LYS A 618 10.05 -10.86 4.10
C LYS A 618 8.83 -11.42 4.82
N ILE A 619 7.83 -10.56 4.97
CA ILE A 619 6.61 -10.86 5.70
C ILE A 619 5.41 -10.53 4.81
N ASP A 620 4.41 -11.41 4.86
CA ASP A 620 3.07 -11.18 4.34
C ASP A 620 2.10 -11.15 5.54
N THR A 621 1.70 -9.96 5.98
CA THR A 621 0.92 -9.75 7.21
C THR A 621 -0.58 -9.89 7.03
N ASP A 622 -1.06 -9.86 5.79
CA ASP A 622 -2.49 -9.71 5.47
C ASP A 622 -2.93 -10.59 4.30
N GLY A 623 -2.06 -11.48 3.84
CA GLY A 623 -2.29 -12.42 2.75
C GLY A 623 -2.38 -11.73 1.40
N ASN A 624 -1.95 -10.49 1.27
CA ASN A 624 -1.86 -9.81 -0.02
C ASN A 624 -0.41 -9.71 -0.45
N LEU A 625 -0.20 -9.65 -1.76
CA LEU A 625 1.09 -9.36 -2.34
C LEU A 625 1.56 -8.04 -1.74
N PRO A 626 2.65 -8.06 -0.96
CA PRO A 626 3.01 -6.87 -0.24
C PRO A 626 3.46 -5.75 -1.19
N GLU A 627 3.33 -4.49 -0.77
CA GLU A 627 3.70 -3.34 -1.60
C GLU A 627 5.17 -3.34 -2.05
N TRP A 628 6.10 -4.05 -1.36
CA TRP A 628 7.47 -4.24 -1.88
C TRP A 628 7.53 -5.07 -3.15
N VAL A 629 6.66 -6.06 -3.32
CA VAL A 629 6.64 -6.86 -4.54
C VAL A 629 6.27 -5.97 -5.74
N ASN A 630 5.66 -4.80 -5.48
CA ASN A 630 5.16 -3.85 -6.50
C ASN A 630 6.32 -3.13 -7.20
N THR A 631 7.53 -3.23 -6.65
CA THR A 631 8.72 -2.77 -7.36
C THR A 631 9.10 -3.64 -8.55
N ALA A 632 8.37 -4.74 -8.81
CA ALA A 632 8.41 -5.41 -10.10
C ALA A 632 7.64 -4.65 -11.20
N ASN A 633 6.74 -3.72 -10.84
CA ASN A 633 6.04 -2.81 -11.76
C ASN A 633 6.80 -1.50 -11.93
N ILE A 634 7.97 -1.66 -12.57
CA ILE A 634 8.93 -0.62 -12.95
C ILE A 634 8.42 0.30 -14.08
N ALA A 635 7.17 0.12 -14.52
CA ALA A 635 6.52 1.08 -15.42
C ALA A 635 6.30 2.48 -14.77
N SER A 636 6.23 2.56 -13.43
CA SER A 636 6.16 3.85 -12.70
C SER A 636 7.53 4.57 -12.61
N ILE A 637 8.64 3.87 -12.88
CA ILE A 637 10.01 4.42 -12.81
C ILE A 637 10.36 5.21 -14.07
N GLY A 638 9.77 4.87 -15.22
CA GLY A 638 9.85 5.70 -16.41
C GLY A 638 9.10 7.04 -16.26
N ALA A 639 7.96 7.05 -15.56
CA ALA A 639 7.13 8.25 -15.41
C ALA A 639 7.69 9.25 -14.38
N GLY A 640 8.33 8.77 -13.31
CA GLY A 640 8.96 9.63 -12.30
C GLY A 640 10.19 10.39 -12.80
N ILE A 641 10.93 9.82 -13.75
CA ILE A 641 12.15 10.44 -14.31
C ILE A 641 11.79 11.58 -15.30
N ILE A 642 10.69 11.47 -16.03
CA ILE A 642 10.25 12.51 -16.98
C ILE A 642 9.73 13.77 -16.25
N ALA A 643 9.12 13.63 -15.08
CA ALA A 643 8.58 14.77 -14.33
C ALA A 643 9.68 15.62 -13.65
N GLY A 644 10.77 15.00 -13.21
CA GLY A 644 11.90 15.71 -12.57
C GLY A 644 12.84 16.38 -13.55
N ALA A 645 13.02 15.83 -14.76
CA ALA A 645 13.94 16.40 -15.74
C ALA A 645 13.33 17.57 -16.55
N ILE A 646 12.00 17.75 -16.54
CA ILE A 646 11.32 18.82 -17.29
C ILE A 646 10.97 20.03 -16.40
N ALA A 647 10.94 19.87 -15.08
CA ALA A 647 10.81 20.98 -14.13
C ALA A 647 12.19 21.36 -13.60
N GLY A 648 12.87 22.29 -14.28
CA GLY A 648 14.22 22.73 -13.92
C GLY A 648 14.38 23.07 -12.44
N GLY A 649 15.43 22.51 -11.84
CA GLY A 649 15.93 22.87 -10.50
C GLY A 649 15.79 21.75 -9.46
N SER A 650 16.94 21.25 -9.00
CA SER A 650 17.16 20.43 -7.79
C SER A 650 17.12 18.90 -7.96
N ALA A 651 18.24 18.25 -7.56
CA ALA A 651 18.54 16.82 -7.55
C ALA A 651 17.58 15.92 -6.72
N VAL A 652 16.47 16.47 -6.24
CA VAL A 652 15.48 15.84 -5.36
C VAL A 652 14.68 14.73 -6.08
N ALA A 653 14.52 14.81 -7.41
CA ALA A 653 13.73 13.85 -8.18
C ALA A 653 14.44 12.50 -8.44
N ALA A 654 15.77 12.48 -8.48
CA ALA A 654 16.53 11.26 -8.78
C ALA A 654 16.49 10.24 -7.62
N GLY A 655 16.52 10.71 -6.36
CA GLY A 655 16.54 9.85 -5.17
C GLY A 655 15.26 9.03 -4.94
N ALA A 656 14.09 9.58 -5.29
CA ALA A 656 12.80 8.91 -5.13
C ALA A 656 12.59 7.74 -6.12
N ALA A 657 13.19 7.84 -7.32
CA ALA A 657 13.12 6.83 -8.38
C ALA A 657 13.96 5.58 -8.05
N ILE A 658 15.03 5.74 -7.26
CA ILE A 658 15.93 4.65 -6.91
C ILE A 658 15.33 3.75 -5.82
N ALA A 659 14.64 4.33 -4.83
CA ALA A 659 13.95 3.55 -3.78
C ALA A 659 12.79 2.69 -4.34
N SER A 660 12.12 3.17 -5.38
CA SER A 660 11.01 2.48 -6.05
C SER A 660 11.47 1.40 -7.04
N ALA A 661 12.71 1.48 -7.55
CA ALA A 661 13.30 0.49 -8.45
C ALA A 661 13.75 -0.82 -7.80
N ILE A 662 13.86 -0.87 -6.47
CA ILE A 662 14.67 -1.89 -5.79
C ILE A 662 13.90 -2.62 -4.65
N GLY A 663 12.58 -2.55 -4.60
CA GLY A 663 11.82 -3.47 -3.73
C GLY A 663 11.88 -3.18 -2.25
N ILE A 664 11.95 -1.92 -1.86
CA ILE A 664 11.90 -1.57 -0.44
C ILE A 664 10.46 -1.63 0.04
N SER A 665 10.17 -2.53 0.97
CA SER A 665 8.98 -2.44 1.80
C SER A 665 9.29 -2.34 3.27
N ALA A 666 8.35 -1.70 3.93
CA ALA A 666 8.36 -1.38 5.33
C ALA A 666 7.60 -2.31 6.31
N PRO A 667 7.00 -3.50 6.03
CA PRO A 667 6.32 -4.26 7.07
C PRO A 667 7.20 -5.39 7.64
N ALA A 668 8.39 -5.04 8.09
CA ALA A 668 9.07 -5.72 9.18
C ALA A 668 9.87 -4.61 9.89
N ILE A 669 9.29 -4.06 10.96
CA ILE A 669 9.91 -2.99 11.74
C ILE A 669 11.34 -3.43 12.10
N ALA A 670 12.34 -2.72 11.58
CA ALA A 670 13.72 -2.76 12.05
C ALA A 670 14.43 -4.13 12.06
N ILE A 671 14.20 -5.01 11.08
CA ILE A 671 15.00 -6.24 10.98
C ILE A 671 15.44 -6.53 9.55
N ALA A 672 16.76 -6.70 9.34
CA ALA A 672 17.43 -7.21 8.12
C ALA A 672 17.95 -6.17 7.08
N ALA A 673 19.04 -5.48 7.46
CA ALA A 673 20.14 -4.81 6.72
C ALA A 673 20.02 -3.84 5.50
N GLY A 674 20.57 -2.63 5.70
CA GLY A 674 21.84 -2.23 5.07
C GLY A 674 21.73 -1.52 3.71
N SER A 675 21.95 -2.25 2.61
CA SER A 675 22.12 -1.62 1.29
C SER A 675 20.82 -1.17 0.63
N LEU A 676 19.66 -1.74 0.99
CA LEU A 676 18.35 -1.35 0.45
C LEU A 676 17.75 -0.16 1.20
N ALA A 677 17.90 -0.13 2.53
CA ALA A 677 17.52 1.02 3.36
C ALA A 677 18.22 2.31 2.87
N ALA A 678 19.47 2.19 2.40
CA ALA A 678 20.26 3.25 1.77
C ALA A 678 19.55 4.05 0.68
N LEU A 679 18.71 3.39 -0.10
CA LEU A 679 18.13 3.96 -1.32
C LEU A 679 16.88 4.78 -0.97
N ALA A 680 16.13 4.34 0.05
CA ALA A 680 15.11 5.16 0.71
C ALA A 680 15.75 6.34 1.47
N VAL A 681 16.93 6.14 2.05
CA VAL A 681 17.74 7.19 2.70
C VAL A 681 18.12 8.30 1.70
N VAL A 682 18.58 7.96 0.48
CA VAL A 682 18.98 8.97 -0.52
C VAL A 682 17.80 9.87 -0.87
N GLY A 683 16.63 9.31 -1.19
CA GLY A 683 15.44 10.09 -1.52
C GLY A 683 14.91 10.92 -0.35
N ALA A 684 14.88 10.34 0.86
CA ALA A 684 14.36 11.01 2.05
C ALA A 684 15.26 12.15 2.54
N LEU A 685 16.59 11.97 2.52
CA LEU A 685 17.54 12.99 2.93
C LEU A 685 17.67 14.11 1.90
N SER A 686 17.78 13.77 0.62
CA SER A 686 17.90 14.78 -0.45
C SER A 686 16.71 15.73 -0.43
N GLY A 687 15.48 15.20 -0.31
CA GLY A 687 14.29 16.05 -0.28
C GLY A 687 14.06 16.77 1.05
N ALA A 688 14.34 16.14 2.19
CA ALA A 688 14.10 16.76 3.50
C ALA A 688 15.12 17.85 3.82
N VAL A 689 16.39 17.62 3.48
CA VAL A 689 17.48 18.56 3.73
C VAL A 689 17.47 19.68 2.68
N ALA A 690 17.32 19.37 1.38
CA ALA A 690 17.26 20.43 0.37
C ALA A 690 16.03 21.33 0.55
N GLY A 691 14.86 20.76 0.85
CA GLY A 691 13.66 21.56 1.08
C GLY A 691 13.73 22.46 2.32
N LEU A 692 14.36 21.97 3.41
CA LEU A 692 14.55 22.75 4.63
C LEU A 692 15.59 23.85 4.43
N VAL A 693 16.73 23.52 3.82
CA VAL A 693 17.85 24.46 3.58
C VAL A 693 17.45 25.52 2.55
N GLU A 694 16.85 25.14 1.41
CA GLU A 694 16.49 26.08 0.35
C GLU A 694 15.48 27.13 0.82
N SER A 695 14.48 26.75 1.62
CA SER A 695 13.51 27.70 2.16
C SER A 695 14.11 28.63 3.22
N ILE A 696 14.94 28.11 4.13
CA ILE A 696 15.53 28.93 5.22
C ILE A 696 16.57 29.89 4.66
N VAL A 697 17.42 29.41 3.74
CA VAL A 697 18.48 30.21 3.11
C VAL A 697 17.87 31.28 2.21
N LYS A 698 16.84 30.96 1.43
CA LYS A 698 16.15 31.94 0.58
C LYS A 698 15.52 33.08 1.38
N ASP A 699 14.79 32.77 2.46
CA ASP A 699 14.15 33.80 3.28
C ASP A 699 15.19 34.67 4.02
N LYS A 700 16.30 34.07 4.50
CA LYS A 700 17.40 34.83 5.11
C LYS A 700 18.16 35.70 4.11
N LEU A 701 18.43 35.22 2.90
CA LEU A 701 19.08 36.01 1.84
C LEU A 701 18.20 37.17 1.35
N GLU A 702 16.89 36.99 1.35
CA GLU A 702 15.92 38.02 0.97
C GLU A 702 15.58 38.99 2.12
N GLY A 703 16.19 38.83 3.31
CA GLY A 703 15.94 39.67 4.49
C GLY A 703 14.52 39.57 5.05
N LYS A 704 13.84 38.45 4.78
CA LYS A 704 12.47 38.18 5.22
C LYS A 704 12.46 37.42 6.54
N GLU A 705 11.36 37.52 7.28
CA GLU A 705 11.07 36.53 8.31
C GLU A 705 11.01 35.14 7.65
N VAL A 706 11.71 34.17 8.24
CA VAL A 706 11.76 32.80 7.72
C VAL A 706 10.34 32.22 7.69
N CYS A 707 9.87 31.84 6.50
CA CYS A 707 8.61 31.14 6.32
C CYS A 707 8.78 29.69 6.78
N TRP A 708 8.68 29.48 8.10
CA TRP A 708 8.79 28.15 8.71
C TRP A 708 7.76 27.15 8.16
N GLU A 709 6.59 27.62 7.71
CA GLU A 709 5.60 26.79 6.99
C GLU A 709 6.10 26.30 5.63
N CYS A 710 6.84 27.14 4.89
CA CYS A 710 7.38 26.84 3.57
C CYS A 710 8.52 25.83 3.67
N ALA A 711 9.45 26.04 4.61
CA ALA A 711 10.57 25.15 4.88
C ALA A 711 10.11 23.76 5.34
N ALA A 712 9.11 23.74 6.22
CA ALA A 712 8.48 22.50 6.66
C ALA A 712 7.73 21.79 5.52
N ASN A 713 7.05 22.50 4.61
CA ASN A 713 6.36 21.90 3.45
C ASN A 713 7.31 21.29 2.41
N ALA A 714 8.43 21.97 2.12
CA ALA A 714 9.45 21.44 1.23
C ALA A 714 10.10 20.18 1.85
N ALA A 715 10.36 20.21 3.16
CA ALA A 715 10.88 19.06 3.88
C ALA A 715 9.86 17.91 4.07
N LYS A 716 8.53 18.18 4.14
CA LYS A 716 7.45 17.16 4.13
C LYS A 716 7.49 16.33 2.85
N THR A 717 7.71 16.98 1.71
CA THR A 717 7.73 16.33 0.38
C THR A 717 8.90 15.35 0.27
N GLY A 718 10.05 15.67 0.89
CA GLY A 718 11.18 14.75 1.03
C GLY A 718 11.02 13.69 2.11
N ALA A 719 10.54 14.05 3.31
CA ALA A 719 10.43 13.13 4.45
C ALA A 719 9.31 12.08 4.31
N ALA A 720 8.31 12.29 3.44
CA ALA A 720 7.27 11.31 3.14
C ALA A 720 7.81 10.00 2.55
N LEU A 721 8.99 10.04 1.92
CA LEU A 721 9.74 8.87 1.43
C LEU A 721 10.54 8.16 2.54
N GLY A 722 10.71 8.79 3.71
CA GLY A 722 11.57 8.33 4.82
C GLY A 722 10.91 7.46 5.88
N LEU A 723 9.66 7.01 5.68
CA LEU A 723 8.96 6.11 6.62
C LEU A 723 9.65 4.74 6.80
N VAL A 724 10.61 4.39 5.94
CA VAL A 724 11.41 3.16 6.00
C VAL A 724 12.61 3.29 6.98
N LEU A 725 12.91 4.48 7.52
CA LEU A 725 14.24 4.80 8.08
C LEU A 725 14.39 4.76 9.60
N GLY A 726 13.50 4.08 10.33
CA GLY A 726 13.64 3.98 11.79
C GLY A 726 13.90 5.34 12.47
N PRO A 727 14.91 5.47 13.35
CA PRO A 727 15.23 6.70 14.09
C PRO A 727 15.37 7.98 13.26
N VAL A 728 16.03 7.94 12.09
CA VAL A 728 16.30 9.14 11.27
C VAL A 728 15.04 9.63 10.58
N GLY A 729 14.21 8.68 10.12
CA GLY A 729 12.86 8.97 9.64
C GLY A 729 11.99 9.56 10.76
N LYS A 730 12.07 9.04 11.99
CA LYS A 730 11.39 9.60 13.17
C LYS A 730 11.87 11.03 13.49
N VAL A 731 13.14 11.36 13.27
CA VAL A 731 13.72 12.71 13.48
C VAL A 731 13.15 13.74 12.47
N PHE A 732 13.14 13.45 11.16
CA PHE A 732 12.68 14.40 10.14
C PHE A 732 11.15 14.42 9.94
N VAL A 733 10.47 13.28 10.10
CA VAL A 733 8.99 13.22 10.04
C VAL A 733 8.34 13.94 11.23
N LYS A 734 9.05 14.08 12.36
CA LYS A 734 8.60 14.87 13.52
C LYS A 734 8.82 16.38 13.32
N ALA A 735 9.95 16.82 12.78
CA ALA A 735 10.21 18.24 12.52
C ALA A 735 9.34 18.85 11.41
N THR A 736 8.85 18.04 10.46
CA THR A 736 8.18 18.56 9.25
C THR A 736 6.70 18.78 9.39
N ARG A 737 6.04 18.21 10.40
CA ARG A 737 4.61 18.45 10.60
C ARG A 737 4.55 19.58 11.62
N ILE A 738 4.31 20.83 11.22
CA ILE A 738 4.06 22.00 12.07
C ILE A 738 3.07 22.89 11.27
N LEU A 739 1.93 23.33 11.84
CA LEU A 739 1.02 24.45 11.41
C LEU A 739 -0.35 24.20 10.68
N PRO A 740 -1.34 25.16 10.79
CA PRO A 740 -2.79 24.93 10.98
C PRO A 740 -3.75 25.11 9.76
N ASN A 741 -5.04 24.87 10.01
CA ASN A 741 -6.06 24.33 9.07
C ASN A 741 -6.87 25.32 8.19
N LYS A 742 -6.45 26.57 7.93
CA LYS A 742 -7.33 27.57 7.26
C LYS A 742 -7.23 27.73 5.75
N TRP A 743 -6.33 27.02 5.06
CA TRP A 743 -6.30 26.97 3.60
C TRP A 743 -5.98 25.55 3.11
N LYS A 744 -7.02 24.71 3.09
CA LYS A 744 -6.99 23.42 2.40
C LYS A 744 -8.10 23.40 1.35
N LEU A 745 -7.72 23.24 0.08
CA LEU A 745 -8.57 22.49 -0.85
C LEU A 745 -8.71 21.06 -0.28
N PRO A 746 -9.88 20.43 -0.35
CA PRO A 746 -10.18 19.18 0.35
C PRO A 746 -9.46 18.01 -0.32
N ILE A 747 -8.23 17.76 0.11
CA ILE A 747 -7.59 16.45 0.09
C ILE A 747 -7.36 16.12 1.57
N ALA A 748 -8.47 15.89 2.27
CA ALA A 748 -8.49 15.56 3.68
C ALA A 748 -8.36 14.04 3.85
N SER A 749 -7.46 13.66 4.78
CA SER A 749 -7.64 12.59 5.76
C SER A 749 -7.92 11.13 5.36
N LEU A 750 -8.04 10.76 4.08
CA LEU A 750 -8.34 9.36 3.68
C LEU A 750 -7.12 8.46 3.38
N ALA A 751 -5.88 8.91 3.55
CA ALA A 751 -4.70 8.12 3.13
C ALA A 751 -3.99 7.33 4.25
N LYS A 752 -4.56 7.24 5.46
CA LYS A 752 -3.89 6.53 6.56
C LYS A 752 -4.66 5.49 7.34
N HIS A 753 -5.98 5.34 7.18
CA HIS A 753 -6.76 4.28 7.85
C HIS A 753 -7.72 3.52 6.90
N SER A 754 -7.48 3.54 5.59
CA SER A 754 -8.15 2.68 4.59
C SER A 754 -7.13 2.02 3.63
N LYS A 755 -5.94 1.66 4.14
CA LYS A 755 -4.79 1.28 3.32
C LYS A 755 -4.89 -0.09 2.61
N TYR A 756 -6.03 -0.78 2.66
CA TYR A 756 -6.19 -2.06 1.98
C TYR A 756 -7.53 -2.11 1.24
N GLN A 757 -7.42 -2.20 -0.09
CA GLN A 757 -8.45 -2.16 -1.13
C GLN A 757 -8.73 -0.76 -1.68
N PHE A 758 -8.60 -0.63 -3.00
CA PHE A 758 -8.66 0.59 -3.83
C PHE A 758 -7.40 1.47 -3.90
N GLU A 759 -6.48 1.10 -4.80
CA GLU A 759 -6.16 1.85 -6.03
C GLU A 759 -4.77 1.47 -6.57
N SER A 760 -4.75 1.08 -7.85
CA SER A 760 -3.56 0.68 -8.60
C SER A 760 -2.75 1.88 -9.11
N LEU A 761 -1.43 1.78 -9.00
CA LEU A 761 -0.50 2.90 -9.15
C LEU A 761 0.62 2.62 -10.17
N THR A 762 0.27 2.15 -11.36
CA THR A 762 0.97 2.54 -12.61
C THR A 762 0.18 3.59 -13.38
N SER A 763 -0.79 4.18 -12.68
CA SER A 763 -1.85 4.93 -13.30
C SER A 763 -1.86 6.38 -12.82
N LYS A 764 -1.61 6.73 -11.55
CA LYS A 764 -1.97 8.06 -11.00
C LYS A 764 -1.33 9.32 -11.62
N ALA A 765 -0.40 9.29 -12.58
CA ALA A 765 -0.15 10.49 -13.39
C ALA A 765 -1.14 10.57 -14.57
N GLY A 766 -1.22 9.52 -15.39
CA GLY A 766 -2.15 9.41 -16.52
C GLY A 766 -3.61 9.14 -16.11
N LEU A 767 -3.84 8.59 -14.92
CA LEU A 767 -5.10 8.13 -14.35
C LEU A 767 -5.58 9.07 -13.24
N PHE A 768 -4.74 9.96 -12.71
CA PHE A 768 -5.27 11.17 -12.04
C PHE A 768 -5.66 12.21 -13.08
N LEU A 769 -4.89 12.34 -14.17
CA LEU A 769 -5.36 13.06 -15.37
C LEU A 769 -6.61 12.39 -15.94
N SER A 770 -6.66 11.05 -16.08
CA SER A 770 -7.87 10.38 -16.56
C SER A 770 -9.02 10.39 -15.55
N LYS A 771 -8.80 10.33 -14.22
CA LYS A 771 -9.87 10.43 -13.20
C LYS A 771 -10.41 11.86 -13.11
N VAL A 772 -9.56 12.88 -13.21
CA VAL A 772 -10.00 14.29 -13.31
C VAL A 772 -10.67 14.56 -14.65
N GLN A 773 -10.17 14.04 -15.77
CA GLN A 773 -10.82 14.11 -17.07
C GLN A 773 -12.13 13.32 -17.12
N ARG A 774 -12.19 12.16 -16.45
CA ARG A 774 -13.36 11.29 -16.29
C ARG A 774 -14.42 11.97 -15.45
N ILE A 775 -14.07 12.60 -14.33
CA ILE A 775 -14.98 13.42 -13.52
C ILE A 775 -15.48 14.64 -14.31
N ARG A 776 -14.58 15.36 -15.01
CA ARG A 776 -14.96 16.48 -15.89
C ARG A 776 -15.92 16.05 -16.99
N ARG A 777 -15.71 14.85 -17.55
CA ARG A 777 -16.50 14.28 -18.65
C ARG A 777 -17.84 13.73 -18.16
N ILE A 778 -17.90 13.06 -17.02
CA ILE A 778 -19.15 12.60 -16.37
C ILE A 778 -20.02 13.82 -16.00
N ASN A 779 -19.44 14.86 -15.40
CA ASN A 779 -20.19 16.08 -15.06
C ASN A 779 -20.71 16.82 -16.30
N ALA A 780 -19.91 16.90 -17.37
CA ALA A 780 -20.35 17.47 -18.64
C ALA A 780 -21.49 16.65 -19.28
N ILE A 781 -21.39 15.31 -19.23
CA ILE A 781 -22.44 14.40 -19.73
C ILE A 781 -23.73 14.55 -18.91
N ARG A 782 -23.66 14.56 -17.57
CA ARG A 782 -24.81 14.77 -16.67
C ARG A 782 -25.51 16.11 -16.93
N TYR A 783 -24.73 17.20 -17.09
CA TYR A 783 -25.26 18.53 -17.44
C TYR A 783 -25.97 18.51 -18.80
N TYR A 784 -25.40 17.80 -19.78
CA TYR A 784 -25.96 17.68 -21.12
C TYR A 784 -27.24 16.83 -21.18
N PHE A 785 -27.33 15.73 -20.42
CA PHE A 785 -28.54 14.93 -20.31
C PHE A 785 -29.70 15.72 -19.69
N LYS A 786 -29.46 16.48 -18.61
CA LYS A 786 -30.47 17.40 -18.04
C LYS A 786 -30.97 18.43 -19.06
N ALA A 787 -30.07 18.98 -19.87
CA ALA A 787 -30.41 19.93 -20.94
C ALA A 787 -31.11 19.27 -22.15
N ALA A 788 -30.84 17.99 -22.42
CA ALA A 788 -31.48 17.24 -23.49
C ALA A 788 -32.93 16.85 -23.12
N GLU A 789 -33.17 16.44 -21.86
CA GLU A 789 -34.50 16.11 -21.33
C GLU A 789 -35.45 17.32 -21.36
N SER A 790 -34.95 18.52 -21.04
CA SER A 790 -35.75 19.76 -21.11
C SER A 790 -36.17 20.13 -22.55
N SER A 791 -35.39 19.72 -23.56
CA SER A 791 -35.62 20.08 -24.98
C SER A 791 -36.46 19.08 -25.80
N ARG A 792 -36.82 17.91 -25.22
CA ARG A 792 -37.70 16.86 -25.80
C ARG A 792 -37.41 16.38 -27.24
N LYS A 793 -36.22 16.60 -27.84
CA LYS A 793 -36.00 16.34 -29.29
C LYS A 793 -34.66 15.73 -29.72
N TRP A 794 -33.80 15.22 -28.83
CA TRP A 794 -32.48 14.71 -29.20
C TRP A 794 -32.33 13.21 -28.90
N GLY A 795 -31.96 12.39 -29.90
CA GLY A 795 -31.69 10.96 -29.72
C GLY A 795 -30.28 10.66 -29.19
N LYS A 796 -30.09 9.52 -28.49
CA LYS A 796 -28.85 9.10 -27.80
C LYS A 796 -27.56 9.26 -28.65
N ASN A 797 -27.58 8.90 -29.93
CA ASN A 797 -26.41 9.02 -30.84
C ASN A 797 -25.94 10.46 -31.07
N ARG A 798 -26.82 11.45 -30.93
CA ARG A 798 -26.48 12.87 -31.11
C ARG A 798 -25.69 13.42 -29.92
N ILE A 799 -25.89 12.86 -28.73
CA ILE A 799 -25.17 13.23 -27.49
C ILE A 799 -23.71 12.79 -27.59
N LYS A 800 -23.47 11.53 -27.95
CA LYS A 800 -22.11 10.97 -28.11
C LYS A 800 -21.25 11.81 -29.07
N ASN A 801 -21.82 12.21 -30.20
CA ASN A 801 -21.12 13.04 -31.19
C ASN A 801 -20.93 14.49 -30.72
N HIS A 802 -21.84 15.03 -29.92
CA HIS A 802 -21.72 16.38 -29.38
C HIS A 802 -20.62 16.49 -28.32
N VAL A 803 -20.54 15.49 -27.43
CA VAL A 803 -19.48 15.39 -26.41
C VAL A 803 -18.10 15.22 -27.04
N ALA A 804 -18.01 14.59 -28.22
CA ALA A 804 -16.75 14.47 -28.95
C ALA A 804 -16.16 15.84 -29.35
N GLY A 805 -17.01 16.87 -29.52
CA GLY A 805 -16.58 18.23 -29.87
C GLY A 805 -16.00 19.04 -28.70
N ILE A 806 -15.93 18.49 -27.48
CA ILE A 806 -15.36 19.14 -26.30
C ILE A 806 -13.90 18.68 -26.13
N ASP A 807 -13.02 19.62 -25.83
CA ASP A 807 -11.62 19.36 -25.48
C ASP A 807 -11.48 19.15 -23.97
N PHE A 808 -11.56 17.89 -23.57
CA PHE A 808 -11.36 17.47 -22.19
C PHE A 808 -9.89 17.49 -21.75
N SER A 809 -8.93 17.77 -22.65
CA SER A 809 -7.56 18.08 -22.23
C SER A 809 -7.51 19.42 -21.50
N GLN A 810 -8.47 20.31 -21.77
CA GLN A 810 -8.63 21.62 -21.13
C GLN A 810 -9.61 21.56 -19.97
N LYS A 811 -9.64 22.62 -19.15
CA LYS A 811 -10.54 22.71 -18.00
C LYS A 811 -11.98 22.94 -18.47
N VAL A 812 -12.91 22.15 -17.93
CA VAL A 812 -14.36 22.38 -18.06
C VAL A 812 -14.83 22.95 -16.72
N GLU A 813 -15.47 24.12 -16.75
CA GLU A 813 -15.84 24.88 -15.56
C GLU A 813 -17.33 25.18 -15.55
N VAL A 814 -17.96 25.16 -14.37
CA VAL A 814 -19.24 25.83 -14.18
C VAL A 814 -18.94 27.29 -13.85
N VAL A 815 -19.44 28.22 -14.66
CA VAL A 815 -19.19 29.66 -14.48
C VAL A 815 -20.52 30.41 -14.54
N ILE A 816 -20.58 31.54 -13.86
CA ILE A 816 -21.71 32.46 -13.95
C ILE A 816 -21.39 33.48 -15.03
N ILE A 817 -22.24 33.55 -16.06
CA ILE A 817 -22.22 34.64 -17.04
C ILE A 817 -23.09 35.77 -16.49
N PRO A 818 -22.53 36.98 -16.28
CA PRO A 818 -23.30 38.11 -15.74
C PRO A 818 -24.39 38.58 -16.70
N LYS A 819 -25.48 39.11 -16.14
CA LYS A 819 -26.52 39.84 -16.88
C LYS A 819 -25.93 40.89 -17.83
N GLY A 820 -26.44 40.96 -19.05
CA GLY A 820 -26.02 41.89 -20.09
C GLY A 820 -24.87 41.39 -20.97
N THR A 821 -24.35 40.19 -20.71
CA THR A 821 -23.32 39.58 -21.55
C THR A 821 -23.90 39.15 -22.90
N THR A 822 -23.24 39.55 -23.99
CA THR A 822 -23.59 39.16 -25.37
C THR A 822 -22.97 37.81 -25.72
N LEU A 823 -23.78 36.90 -26.25
CA LEU A 823 -23.37 35.57 -26.72
C LEU A 823 -23.87 35.34 -28.14
N ILE A 824 -23.16 34.52 -28.90
CA ILE A 824 -23.56 34.11 -30.24
C ILE A 824 -23.84 32.61 -30.30
N GLN A 825 -24.80 32.21 -31.13
CA GLN A 825 -25.10 30.82 -31.42
C GLN A 825 -25.19 30.59 -32.94
N TYR A 826 -24.59 29.50 -33.40
CA TYR A 826 -24.71 29.01 -34.77
C TYR A 826 -25.80 27.97 -34.88
N GLN A 827 -26.87 28.29 -35.62
CA GLN A 827 -28.06 27.45 -35.68
C GLN A 827 -28.47 27.18 -37.13
N LYS A 828 -28.93 25.96 -37.43
CA LYS A 828 -29.54 25.67 -38.73
C LYS A 828 -30.87 26.41 -38.87
N LEU A 829 -31.16 26.92 -40.07
CA LEU A 829 -32.40 27.62 -40.35
C LEU A 829 -33.62 26.71 -40.10
N GLY A 830 -34.52 27.15 -39.20
CA GLY A 830 -35.74 26.43 -38.86
C GLY A 830 -35.63 25.39 -37.72
N ASP A 831 -34.43 25.12 -37.20
CA ASP A 831 -34.26 24.19 -36.08
C ASP A 831 -34.67 24.84 -34.72
N PRO A 832 -34.98 24.03 -33.69
CA PRO A 832 -35.14 24.50 -32.30
C PRO A 832 -33.83 25.08 -31.74
N ILE A 833 -33.94 26.09 -30.86
CA ILE A 833 -32.80 26.79 -30.24
C ILE A 833 -31.88 25.75 -29.58
N GLY A 834 -30.58 25.84 -29.87
CA GLY A 834 -29.58 24.96 -29.28
C GLY A 834 -29.16 25.45 -27.90
N ASN A 835 -28.43 24.62 -27.16
CA ASN A 835 -27.93 24.97 -25.82
C ASN A 835 -26.48 25.45 -25.83
N TYR A 836 -25.91 25.66 -27.02
CA TYR A 836 -24.50 25.94 -27.22
C TYR A 836 -24.28 27.38 -27.68
N PHE A 837 -23.40 28.10 -26.98
CA PHE A 837 -23.10 29.50 -27.23
C PHE A 837 -21.60 29.75 -27.24
N ALA A 838 -21.18 30.84 -27.85
CA ALA A 838 -19.80 31.28 -27.89
C ALA A 838 -19.68 32.80 -27.69
N ILE A 839 -18.48 33.25 -27.36
CA ILE A 839 -18.16 34.69 -27.31
C ILE A 839 -18.22 35.27 -28.73
N PRO A 840 -18.72 36.52 -28.92
CA PRO A 840 -18.66 37.21 -30.20
C PRO A 840 -17.28 37.14 -30.84
N GLY A 841 -17.25 36.85 -32.15
CA GLY A 841 -16.01 36.71 -32.92
C GLY A 841 -15.44 35.29 -32.99
N THR A 842 -16.02 34.31 -32.29
CA THR A 842 -15.59 32.89 -32.40
C THR A 842 -16.23 32.23 -33.62
N PRO A 843 -15.48 31.84 -34.67
CA PRO A 843 -16.06 31.24 -35.87
C PRO A 843 -16.51 29.78 -35.65
N ALA A 844 -17.52 29.33 -36.39
CA ALA A 844 -18.16 28.01 -36.18
C ALA A 844 -17.19 26.82 -36.28
N ASN A 845 -16.19 26.88 -37.17
CA ASN A 845 -15.17 25.82 -37.32
C ASN A 845 -14.27 25.68 -36.09
N LYS A 846 -14.05 26.76 -35.32
CA LYS A 846 -13.35 26.72 -34.02
C LYS A 846 -14.23 26.16 -32.91
N LEU A 847 -15.55 26.18 -33.10
CA LEU A 847 -16.56 25.59 -32.21
C LEU A 847 -16.84 24.11 -32.50
N GLY A 848 -16.11 23.50 -33.44
CA GLY A 848 -16.25 22.07 -33.75
C GLY A 848 -17.51 21.77 -34.54
N ILE A 849 -18.00 22.77 -35.27
CA ILE A 849 -19.28 22.78 -35.97
C ILE A 849 -19.07 23.22 -37.43
N ASP A 850 -19.68 22.52 -38.37
CA ASP A 850 -19.80 22.93 -39.77
C ASP A 850 -20.61 24.25 -39.89
N PRO A 851 -20.03 25.33 -40.46
CA PRO A 851 -20.74 26.59 -40.68
C PRO A 851 -21.83 26.50 -41.75
N THR A 852 -21.83 25.46 -42.59
CA THR A 852 -22.69 25.36 -43.77
C THR A 852 -24.17 25.34 -43.37
N ASN A 853 -24.98 26.20 -44.00
CA ASN A 853 -26.43 26.34 -43.73
C ASN A 853 -26.80 26.76 -42.30
N LYS A 854 -25.85 27.34 -41.54
CA LYS A 854 -26.12 27.92 -40.22
C LYS A 854 -26.21 29.44 -40.28
N VAL A 855 -27.14 30.01 -39.53
CA VAL A 855 -27.27 31.45 -39.29
C VAL A 855 -26.76 31.79 -37.89
N ILE A 856 -26.18 32.97 -37.75
CA ILE A 856 -25.74 33.51 -36.46
C ILE A 856 -26.95 34.16 -35.79
N LYS A 857 -27.25 33.74 -34.56
CA LYS A 857 -28.14 34.45 -33.65
C LYS A 857 -27.33 35.07 -32.52
N VAL A 858 -27.69 36.28 -32.15
CA VAL A 858 -27.07 37.04 -31.06
C VAL A 858 -28.06 37.09 -29.90
N PHE A 859 -27.58 36.79 -28.69
CA PHE A 859 -28.35 36.77 -27.45
C PHE A 859 -27.68 37.65 -26.40
N VAL A 860 -28.46 38.17 -25.44
CA VAL A 860 -27.98 39.06 -24.38
C VAL A 860 -28.62 38.67 -23.07
N THR A 861 -27.83 38.03 -22.21
CA THR A 861 -28.29 37.49 -20.92
C THR A 861 -29.16 38.47 -20.13
N THR A 862 -30.34 38.04 -19.72
CA THR A 862 -31.33 38.92 -19.03
C THR A 862 -31.18 38.92 -17.51
N LYS A 863 -30.46 37.94 -16.96
CA LYS A 863 -30.05 37.75 -15.57
C LYS A 863 -28.69 37.05 -15.53
N ASP A 864 -28.13 36.84 -14.35
CA ASP A 864 -26.95 35.99 -14.20
C ASP A 864 -27.33 34.54 -14.55
N VAL A 865 -26.56 33.91 -15.44
CA VAL A 865 -26.82 32.57 -15.95
C VAL A 865 -25.65 31.66 -15.61
N GLU A 866 -25.93 30.58 -14.91
CA GLU A 866 -24.95 29.51 -14.69
C GLU A 866 -24.81 28.68 -15.97
N VAL A 867 -23.57 28.53 -16.44
CA VAL A 867 -23.24 27.84 -17.69
C VAL A 867 -22.08 26.89 -17.48
N LEU A 868 -22.02 25.85 -18.30
CA LEU A 868 -20.79 25.06 -18.44
C LEU A 868 -19.89 25.72 -19.49
N LYS A 869 -18.68 26.13 -19.12
CA LYS A 869 -17.65 26.66 -20.03
C LYS A 869 -16.64 25.57 -20.40
N SER A 870 -16.36 25.39 -21.68
CA SER A 870 -15.35 24.46 -22.17
C SER A 870 -14.56 25.01 -23.37
N SER A 871 -13.49 24.30 -23.74
CA SER A 871 -12.82 24.44 -25.03
C SER A 871 -13.30 23.37 -26.01
N THR A 872 -13.22 23.66 -27.31
CA THR A 872 -13.61 22.75 -28.39
C THR A 872 -12.45 21.87 -28.83
N SER A 873 -12.68 20.58 -29.09
CA SER A 873 -11.71 19.69 -29.77
C SER A 873 -11.71 19.84 -31.30
N SER A 874 -10.57 19.60 -31.94
CA SER A 874 -10.54 19.38 -33.39
C SER A 874 -11.20 18.03 -33.70
N ILE A 875 -12.28 18.03 -34.48
CA ILE A 875 -13.02 16.81 -34.80
C ILE A 875 -13.41 16.71 -36.26
N LYS A 876 -13.64 15.46 -36.68
CA LYS A 876 -14.40 15.12 -37.88
C LYS A 876 -15.90 15.31 -37.57
N ASP A 877 -16.43 16.49 -37.84
CA ASP A 877 -17.84 16.79 -37.61
C ASP A 877 -18.70 16.04 -38.63
N VAL A 878 -19.55 15.17 -38.10
CA VAL A 878 -20.54 14.37 -38.82
C VAL A 878 -21.95 14.56 -38.26
N TRP A 879 -22.11 15.38 -37.23
CA TRP A 879 -23.35 15.51 -36.46
C TRP A 879 -24.08 16.82 -36.73
N SER A 880 -23.35 17.89 -37.08
CA SER A 880 -23.96 19.20 -37.33
C SER A 880 -24.50 19.35 -38.76
N SER A 881 -23.99 18.53 -39.69
CA SER A 881 -24.45 18.36 -41.08
C SER A 881 -24.55 16.88 -41.46
N PRO A 882 -25.70 16.21 -41.21
CA PRO A 882 -25.87 14.79 -41.52
C PRO A 882 -25.56 14.46 -42.99
N GLY A 883 -24.69 13.48 -43.24
CA GLY A 883 -24.31 13.04 -44.58
C GLY A 883 -23.14 13.80 -45.21
N LYS A 884 -22.57 14.80 -44.54
CA LYS A 884 -21.32 15.45 -44.93
C LYS A 884 -20.29 15.35 -43.80
N VAL A 885 -19.04 15.14 -44.19
CA VAL A 885 -17.90 15.08 -43.29
C VAL A 885 -17.16 16.41 -43.42
N VAL A 886 -17.05 17.17 -42.32
CA VAL A 886 -16.28 18.41 -42.28
C VAL A 886 -15.21 18.31 -41.20
N ILE A 887 -13.96 18.59 -41.57
CA ILE A 887 -12.86 18.67 -40.60
C ILE A 887 -12.90 20.05 -39.96
N THR A 888 -12.97 20.08 -38.63
CA THR A 888 -13.02 21.31 -37.86
C THR A 888 -11.72 21.50 -37.08
N GLU A 889 -11.33 22.74 -36.87
CA GLU A 889 -10.03 23.07 -36.28
C GLU A 889 -10.04 23.00 -34.74
N GLY A 890 -11.21 23.11 -34.09
CA GLY A 890 -11.29 23.17 -32.63
C GLY A 890 -10.66 24.44 -32.02
N GLY A 891 -10.59 24.51 -30.69
CA GLY A 891 -9.93 25.57 -29.92
C GLY A 891 -10.81 26.77 -29.51
N GLY A 892 -12.07 26.85 -29.94
CA GLY A 892 -13.01 27.90 -29.52
C GLY A 892 -13.58 27.66 -28.12
N THR A 893 -13.98 28.73 -27.43
CA THR A 893 -14.67 28.65 -26.13
C THR A 893 -16.17 28.43 -26.34
N GLN A 894 -16.70 27.43 -25.64
CA GLN A 894 -18.09 27.01 -25.68
C GLN A 894 -18.75 27.28 -24.34
N PHE A 895 -20.01 27.68 -24.36
CA PHE A 895 -20.87 27.77 -23.19
C PHE A 895 -22.12 26.93 -23.39
N PHE A 896 -22.45 26.08 -22.42
CA PHE A 896 -23.66 25.27 -22.41
C PHE A 896 -24.63 25.77 -21.36
N ILE A 897 -25.91 25.88 -21.72
CA ILE A 897 -26.98 26.34 -20.83
C ILE A 897 -28.14 25.32 -20.85
N ILE A 898 -28.69 25.01 -19.67
CA ILE A 898 -29.82 24.08 -19.52
C ILE A 898 -31.17 24.71 -19.94
N ASP A 899 -31.31 26.04 -19.80
CA ASP A 899 -32.52 26.80 -20.10
C ASP A 899 -32.23 28.05 -20.99
N PRO A 900 -32.36 27.93 -22.32
CA PRO A 900 -32.08 29.02 -23.24
C PRO A 900 -33.13 30.14 -23.24
N ILE A 901 -34.25 30.01 -22.51
CA ILE A 901 -35.30 31.05 -22.43
C ILE A 901 -34.79 32.29 -21.66
N ASN A 902 -33.75 32.11 -20.84
CA ASN A 902 -33.22 33.15 -19.96
C ASN A 902 -32.07 33.99 -20.57
N ILE A 903 -31.76 33.82 -21.85
CA ILE A 903 -30.64 34.45 -22.58
C ILE A 903 -31.13 35.51 -23.57
#